data_AF-A0A7C1L0E4-F1
#
_entry.id   AF-A0A7C1L0E4-F1
#
_cell.length_a   1.000
_cell.length_b   1.000
_cell.length_c   1.000
_cell.angle_alpha   90.00
_cell.angle_beta   90.00
_cell.angle_gamma   90.00
#
_symmetry.space_group_name_H-M   'P 1'
#
loop_
_entity.id
_entity.type
_entity.pdbx_description
1 polymer ?
#
loop_
_entity_poly.entity_id
_entity_poly.type
_entity_poly.pdbx_seq_one_letter_code
_entity_poly.pdbx_strand_id
1 'polypeptide(L)'
;MEITRFLKGGLNTDDSPEFMDENDYSYLQNVSTISPGGEGNVIEASMGMSAWNDAGLIVSTHTCIGGLNFRGQGKAFLFYYSSIGNHMILMLSGSTVTNVINWSGLNWSATTRINGGALANDILYFTDQENDLWAIHTTRYTSSTSGLVIEDITLIKRGPQYPITTAKGSDATDVDIIGQYDYQFAYQYVYTDNQASVLSPYSKLVPQNDTNESYNKITLTIPTADSGSDNESLPNNIKQINVCSRIGNTGTWYVVDILKSPSSGSNKTVVFYGNVNGIAVESHYEYAFEPIPNVATTMTMLKNKLLIGNYTEGYDSPSIALSGSVTEDTSAPEIITTVFNIDKETYIAVSPPAWPGTPDSTEDLGYFIKDGNNLYYKLTGYSSPGGAGPYEIAEDGRVFNQSISPSFSTNVDDIGIAHVITVDATDQDIDITGYYHLDDTYTGTNSAARNSSYKLGILFSDKYGRKCTVHTNSNCILNTSKNEEAKSITLDWSLADHVNIPDWAFSYTVVCSKNLKKPWFVSGHTSHIIYSKIDAEGTKTFNLDYDLSNNYIEIDIRGFIESGGGYDYKNGDRIVISNLNGSDYDLKIIGIDGTRLYCEYDLSLITLPAYGGQYLFEIYTPAPQNFDILFYEQGETYPITDPGGTPTFSTTSGTIGGDVVSIIRSTFIYSSFDLTTGEGVLESGGSQIYQSMSYQTDVDDIVQWNTSIGRGFAESTIGQKNKPNYFRISQLYIADTEITGLNEFDVDEDYHTPLENGDLQKLQPTSKQQQEGNVVLAIGRSNTASIYIDETSLNIANETSFLVSSDETVGAVRSSNKGYGTVNPESVFEYRGHVFWWDKDSACFVRYASNGIFPISSYKAQTYFKKQADQQGASDLVISGIDPYLNRLFVTFETADTTEKKTISFDLDQDRWKSYHSFTGLYYFDMNNTLNNAGETGDDVYAHNDDTNYCTFFGVEKDIVLDISFNDRPDILKEFSALQLKTSTDLYNWSSGNNNVDTDAISVSISNVDGQASDLVYSDFEVSEYLAYAPFFKDTTSSDGKSAPAWVTSTAYVIGNIVTESATKYICLLAHTSGTFVTDLAADKWVLLSTYDRLNGEDLVSGALRLSITIKPSGSPSRLYFAKVGFEISQGHLL
;
A
#
# COMPACT_ATOMS: atom_id res chain seq x y z
N MET A 1 43.25 -42.41 -43.82
CA MET A 1 43.56 -41.05 -43.29
C MET A 1 42.94 -40.99 -41.90
N GLU A 2 43.53 -40.27 -40.96
CA GLU A 2 43.03 -40.25 -39.58
C GLU A 2 42.53 -38.84 -39.26
N ILE A 3 41.31 -38.72 -38.75
CA ILE A 3 40.78 -37.47 -38.21
C ILE A 3 40.73 -37.63 -36.69
N THR A 4 41.40 -36.73 -36.00
CA THR A 4 41.33 -36.61 -34.54
C THR A 4 40.52 -35.37 -34.22
N ARG A 5 39.39 -35.53 -33.56
CA ARG A 5 38.59 -34.37 -33.15
C ARG A 5 38.93 -33.99 -31.72
N PHE A 6 39.30 -32.73 -31.52
CA PHE A 6 39.47 -32.17 -30.18
C PHE A 6 38.23 -31.39 -29.79
N LEU A 7 37.73 -31.65 -28.59
CA LEU A 7 36.47 -31.10 -28.11
C LEU A 7 36.74 -29.75 -27.44
N LYS A 8 37.24 -28.79 -28.24
CA LYS A 8 37.67 -27.45 -27.79
C LYS A 8 36.63 -26.36 -27.99
N GLY A 9 35.67 -26.60 -28.87
CA GLY A 9 34.64 -25.64 -29.24
C GLY A 9 33.55 -25.55 -28.20
N GLY A 10 32.37 -25.14 -28.64
CA GLY A 10 31.18 -25.10 -27.80
C GLY A 10 30.04 -25.90 -28.37
N LEU A 11 28.94 -25.85 -27.64
CA LEU A 11 27.66 -26.30 -28.13
C LEU A 11 27.26 -25.48 -29.36
N ASN A 12 26.88 -26.17 -30.43
CA ASN A 12 26.38 -25.56 -31.65
C ASN A 12 25.09 -26.25 -32.07
N THR A 13 23.99 -25.51 -31.93
CA THR A 13 22.64 -25.97 -32.30
C THR A 13 22.09 -25.26 -33.53
N ASP A 14 22.81 -24.26 -34.03
CA ASP A 14 22.38 -23.40 -35.14
C ASP A 14 22.80 -23.94 -36.49
N ASP A 15 24.03 -24.46 -36.58
CA ASP A 15 24.55 -25.00 -37.82
C ASP A 15 24.06 -26.44 -38.01
N SER A 16 23.72 -26.79 -39.24
CA SER A 16 23.48 -28.20 -39.58
C SER A 16 24.78 -28.98 -39.43
N PRO A 17 24.75 -30.27 -39.07
CA PRO A 17 25.95 -31.07 -38.81
C PRO A 17 27.00 -31.09 -39.95
N GLU A 18 26.57 -30.80 -41.17
CA GLU A 18 27.44 -30.70 -42.34
C GLU A 18 28.34 -29.44 -42.33
N PHE A 19 27.92 -28.37 -41.67
CA PHE A 19 28.56 -27.05 -41.62
C PHE A 19 29.10 -26.70 -40.22
N MET A 20 29.05 -27.65 -39.28
CA MET A 20 29.54 -27.43 -37.93
C MET A 20 31.07 -27.36 -37.91
N ASP A 21 31.61 -26.41 -37.14
CA ASP A 21 33.05 -26.26 -36.99
C ASP A 21 33.70 -27.53 -36.40
N GLU A 22 34.93 -27.83 -36.83
CA GLU A 22 35.68 -29.05 -36.45
C GLU A 22 35.79 -29.24 -34.94
N ASN A 23 35.74 -28.18 -34.13
CA ASN A 23 35.87 -28.28 -32.67
C ASN A 23 34.53 -28.21 -31.92
N ASP A 24 33.43 -27.86 -32.59
CA ASP A 24 32.09 -27.73 -31.98
C ASP A 24 31.39 -29.10 -31.85
N TYR A 25 30.33 -29.16 -31.05
CA TYR A 25 29.54 -30.37 -30.85
C TYR A 25 28.05 -30.04 -30.77
N SER A 26 27.20 -30.98 -31.18
CA SER A 26 25.75 -30.78 -31.21
C SER A 26 25.08 -31.00 -29.86
N TYR A 27 25.68 -31.83 -29.01
CA TYR A 27 25.17 -32.14 -27.68
C TYR A 27 26.30 -32.55 -26.74
N LEU A 28 26.25 -32.08 -25.51
CA LEU A 28 27.17 -32.47 -24.45
C LEU A 28 26.42 -32.38 -23.12
N GLN A 29 26.48 -33.41 -22.29
CA GLN A 29 25.72 -33.48 -21.04
C GLN A 29 26.60 -33.90 -19.85
N ASN A 30 26.38 -33.26 -18.71
CA ASN A 30 27.01 -33.50 -17.41
C ASN A 30 28.55 -33.28 -17.41
N VAL A 31 29.04 -32.27 -18.15
CA VAL A 31 30.47 -31.96 -18.28
C VAL A 31 30.84 -30.56 -17.78
N SER A 32 31.99 -30.47 -17.10
CA SER A 32 32.47 -29.29 -16.35
C SER A 32 33.64 -28.54 -16.98
N THR A 33 34.67 -29.14 -17.60
CA THR A 33 35.79 -28.35 -18.15
C THR A 33 36.23 -28.78 -19.54
N ILE A 34 36.63 -27.78 -20.33
CA ILE A 34 37.40 -27.86 -21.58
C ILE A 34 38.43 -26.73 -21.45
N SER A 35 39.56 -26.99 -20.79
CA SER A 35 40.54 -25.91 -20.50
C SER A 35 41.36 -25.55 -21.74
N PRO A 36 41.55 -24.25 -22.07
CA PRO A 36 42.37 -23.82 -23.20
C PRO A 36 43.86 -23.59 -22.87
N GLY A 37 44.36 -23.97 -21.68
CA GLY A 37 45.63 -23.42 -21.17
C GLY A 37 46.65 -24.36 -20.50
N GLY A 38 46.47 -25.67 -20.50
CA GLY A 38 47.45 -26.64 -19.96
C GLY A 38 47.47 -27.91 -20.79
N GLU A 39 48.56 -28.69 -20.72
CA GLU A 39 48.72 -29.93 -21.50
C GLU A 39 47.52 -30.88 -21.32
N GLY A 40 46.55 -30.83 -22.24
CA GLY A 40 45.44 -31.79 -22.28
C GLY A 40 44.14 -31.19 -22.79
N ASN A 41 43.71 -31.66 -23.96
CA ASN A 41 42.35 -31.51 -24.45
C ASN A 41 41.51 -32.49 -23.62
N VAL A 42 40.72 -32.03 -22.64
CA VAL A 42 40.03 -32.92 -21.70
C VAL A 42 38.57 -32.51 -21.57
N ILE A 43 37.65 -33.47 -21.72
CA ILE A 43 36.29 -33.40 -21.21
C ILE A 43 36.32 -33.95 -19.79
N GLU A 44 36.04 -33.10 -18.82
CA GLU A 44 35.93 -33.50 -17.42
C GLU A 44 34.47 -33.62 -17.00
N ALA A 45 34.14 -34.75 -16.38
CA ALA A 45 32.85 -34.96 -15.74
C ALA A 45 32.52 -33.81 -14.77
N SER A 46 31.25 -33.44 -14.65
CA SER A 46 30.85 -32.46 -13.64
C SER A 46 31.08 -33.02 -12.24
N MET A 47 31.60 -32.20 -11.33
CA MET A 47 31.72 -32.62 -9.94
C MET A 47 30.32 -32.75 -9.34
N GLY A 48 30.15 -33.68 -8.40
CA GLY A 48 28.87 -33.92 -7.77
C GLY A 48 28.45 -32.82 -6.79
N MET A 49 27.22 -32.96 -6.32
CA MET A 49 26.60 -32.05 -5.37
C MET A 49 26.51 -32.70 -3.99
N SER A 50 26.77 -31.92 -2.94
CA SER A 50 26.54 -32.32 -1.56
C SER A 50 25.30 -31.62 -1.01
N ALA A 51 24.50 -32.33 -0.21
CA ALA A 51 23.42 -31.72 0.56
C ALA A 51 24.00 -31.00 1.79
N TRP A 52 23.53 -29.79 2.07
CA TRP A 52 23.79 -29.11 3.33
C TRP A 52 22.89 -29.68 4.41
N ASN A 53 23.45 -29.86 5.60
CA ASN A 53 22.68 -30.33 6.74
C ASN A 53 21.66 -29.27 7.16
N ASP A 54 20.40 -29.54 6.88
CA ASP A 54 19.26 -28.67 7.17
C ASP A 54 18.62 -28.98 8.54
N ALA A 55 19.17 -29.93 9.30
CA ALA A 55 18.62 -30.44 10.56
C ALA A 55 17.16 -30.96 10.47
N GLY A 56 16.69 -31.37 9.29
CA GLY A 56 15.32 -31.81 9.04
C GLY A 56 14.29 -30.68 9.09
N LEU A 57 14.74 -29.44 8.85
CA LEU A 57 13.85 -28.28 8.74
C LEU A 57 12.97 -28.37 7.49
N ILE A 58 13.53 -28.86 6.38
CA ILE A 58 12.81 -29.09 5.13
C ILE A 58 12.22 -30.50 5.17
N VAL A 59 10.96 -30.61 4.77
CA VAL A 59 10.25 -31.90 4.69
C VAL A 59 9.43 -31.94 3.41
N SER A 60 8.90 -33.11 3.04
CA SER A 60 8.20 -33.34 1.76
C SER A 60 6.97 -32.46 1.49
N THR A 61 6.42 -31.79 2.51
CA THR A 61 5.33 -30.83 2.33
C THR A 61 5.80 -29.45 1.87
N HIS A 62 7.11 -29.19 1.91
CA HIS A 62 7.71 -27.91 1.56
C HIS A 62 8.19 -27.87 0.10
N THR A 63 7.94 -26.74 -0.56
CA THR A 63 8.39 -26.46 -1.93
C THR A 63 8.99 -25.06 -1.96
N CYS A 64 10.19 -24.92 -2.53
CA CYS A 64 10.82 -23.61 -2.66
C CYS A 64 10.06 -22.75 -3.68
N ILE A 65 9.71 -21.53 -3.30
CA ILE A 65 9.00 -20.56 -4.14
C ILE A 65 9.86 -19.33 -4.48
N GLY A 66 11.17 -19.42 -4.27
CA GLY A 66 12.12 -18.37 -4.61
C GLY A 66 13.15 -18.13 -3.52
N GLY A 67 13.96 -17.11 -3.75
CA GLY A 67 15.06 -16.75 -2.87
C GLY A 67 15.64 -15.38 -3.18
N LEU A 68 16.43 -14.89 -2.22
CA LEU A 68 17.15 -13.63 -2.31
C LEU A 68 18.61 -13.87 -1.91
N ASN A 69 19.54 -13.49 -2.79
CA ASN A 69 20.96 -13.63 -2.53
C ASN A 69 21.62 -12.27 -2.28
N PHE A 70 22.23 -12.12 -1.09
CA PHE A 70 22.94 -10.92 -0.69
C PHE A 70 24.45 -11.17 -0.60
N ARG A 71 25.10 -11.27 -1.76
CA ARG A 71 26.54 -11.59 -1.90
C ARG A 71 27.45 -10.72 -1.02
N GLY A 72 27.17 -9.41 -0.95
CA GLY A 72 27.97 -8.46 -0.17
C GLY A 72 27.93 -8.70 1.35
N GLN A 73 26.89 -9.38 1.84
CA GLN A 73 26.68 -9.71 3.25
C GLN A 73 26.94 -11.20 3.55
N GLY A 74 27.20 -12.02 2.52
CA GLY A 74 27.42 -13.46 2.66
C GLY A 74 26.19 -14.24 3.14
N LYS A 75 24.98 -13.71 2.91
CA LYS A 75 23.71 -14.30 3.33
C LYS A 75 22.81 -14.58 2.12
N ALA A 76 22.08 -15.67 2.16
CA ALA A 76 21.00 -15.96 1.22
C ALA A 76 19.74 -16.35 2.00
N PHE A 77 18.57 -16.05 1.45
CA PHE A 77 17.28 -16.38 2.02
C PHE A 77 16.50 -17.22 1.03
N LEU A 78 15.91 -18.30 1.49
CA LEU A 78 15.05 -19.17 0.70
C LEU A 78 13.64 -19.19 1.30
N PHE A 79 12.65 -19.12 0.44
CA PHE A 79 11.23 -19.09 0.81
C PHE A 79 10.60 -20.42 0.44
N TYR A 80 9.97 -21.07 1.41
CA TYR A 80 9.33 -22.37 1.25
C TYR A 80 7.83 -22.27 1.52
N TYR A 81 7.04 -22.55 0.48
CA TYR A 81 5.62 -22.82 0.59
C TYR A 81 5.41 -24.18 1.26
N SER A 82 4.35 -24.33 2.06
CA SER A 82 3.98 -25.60 2.68
C SER A 82 2.53 -25.93 2.40
N SER A 83 2.26 -27.13 1.90
CA SER A 83 0.90 -27.58 1.58
C SER A 83 0.00 -27.78 2.81
N ILE A 84 0.60 -27.81 4.01
CA ILE A 84 -0.10 -27.84 5.30
C ILE A 84 -0.27 -26.44 5.94
N GLY A 85 0.10 -25.38 5.21
CA GLY A 85 -0.09 -23.98 5.58
C GLY A 85 1.07 -23.33 6.34
N ASN A 86 1.92 -24.09 7.05
CA ASN A 86 3.05 -23.51 7.79
C ASN A 86 4.24 -23.19 6.86
N HIS A 87 4.25 -21.99 6.29
CA HIS A 87 5.31 -21.52 5.38
C HIS A 87 6.59 -21.18 6.15
N MET A 88 7.74 -21.25 5.47
CA MET A 88 9.05 -21.12 6.11
C MET A 88 10.01 -20.21 5.34
N ILE A 89 10.79 -19.41 6.08
CA ILE A 89 11.96 -18.70 5.56
C ILE A 89 13.21 -19.30 6.18
N LEU A 90 14.15 -19.70 5.33
CA LEU A 90 15.47 -20.15 5.76
C LEU A 90 16.50 -19.09 5.43
N MET A 91 17.42 -18.85 6.37
CA MET A 91 18.62 -18.04 6.16
C MET A 91 19.83 -18.97 6.10
N LEU A 92 20.63 -18.77 5.05
CA LEU A 92 21.90 -19.44 4.83
C LEU A 92 23.03 -18.44 5.08
N SER A 93 24.01 -18.87 5.87
CA SER A 93 25.21 -18.10 6.17
C SER A 93 26.41 -19.05 6.23
N GLY A 94 27.27 -19.00 5.20
CA GLY A 94 28.31 -20.00 5.02
C GLY A 94 27.71 -21.36 4.64
N SER A 95 27.96 -22.41 5.43
CA SER A 95 27.33 -23.73 5.25
C SER A 95 26.25 -24.02 6.29
N THR A 96 25.83 -23.00 7.05
CA THR A 96 24.83 -23.14 8.13
C THR A 96 23.46 -22.71 7.61
N VAL A 97 22.48 -23.60 7.77
CA VAL A 97 21.07 -23.34 7.50
C VAL A 97 20.35 -23.03 8.81
N THR A 98 19.62 -21.92 8.86
CA THR A 98 18.86 -21.49 10.05
C THR A 98 17.42 -21.13 9.68
N ASN A 99 16.46 -21.58 10.49
CA ASN A 99 15.08 -21.15 10.36
C ASN A 99 14.94 -19.70 10.83
N VAL A 100 14.42 -18.81 9.98
CA VAL A 100 14.11 -17.41 10.33
C VAL A 100 12.70 -17.32 10.93
N ILE A 101 11.74 -17.94 10.26
CA ILE A 101 10.34 -17.98 10.66
C ILE A 101 9.68 -19.21 10.04
N ASN A 102 8.81 -19.87 10.82
CA ASN A 102 7.92 -20.93 10.35
C ASN A 102 6.52 -20.63 10.90
N TRP A 103 5.60 -20.21 10.02
CA TRP A 103 4.32 -19.66 10.43
C TRP A 103 3.26 -19.73 9.33
N SER A 104 2.02 -20.07 9.72
CA SER A 104 0.89 -20.12 8.79
C SER A 104 0.36 -18.76 8.36
N GLY A 105 0.57 -17.71 9.16
CA GLY A 105 0.10 -16.37 8.85
C GLY A 105 0.84 -15.66 7.72
N LEU A 106 1.91 -16.27 7.16
CA LEU A 106 2.55 -15.79 5.93
C LEU A 106 1.62 -15.94 4.70
N ASN A 107 0.71 -16.92 4.71
CA ASN A 107 -0.36 -17.09 3.73
C ASN A 107 0.10 -16.99 2.26
N TRP A 108 1.11 -17.78 1.88
CA TRP A 108 1.65 -17.77 0.52
C TRP A 108 0.96 -18.77 -0.40
N SER A 109 0.90 -18.44 -1.69
CA SER A 109 0.55 -19.37 -2.75
C SER A 109 1.76 -20.18 -3.25
N ALA A 110 1.51 -21.39 -3.76
CA ALA A 110 2.53 -22.21 -4.42
C ALA A 110 2.94 -21.67 -5.81
N THR A 111 2.08 -20.83 -6.42
CA THR A 111 2.26 -20.32 -7.79
C THR A 111 3.08 -19.05 -7.85
N THR A 112 3.13 -18.30 -6.75
CA THR A 112 3.69 -16.95 -6.75
C THR A 112 5.12 -16.98 -6.25
N ARG A 113 6.00 -16.26 -6.92
CA ARG A 113 7.45 -16.34 -6.70
C ARG A 113 7.96 -15.11 -5.96
N ILE A 114 8.76 -15.36 -4.93
CA ILE A 114 9.43 -14.30 -4.16
C ILE A 114 10.81 -14.11 -4.75
N ASN A 115 10.98 -13.02 -5.49
CA ASN A 115 12.22 -12.69 -6.19
C ASN A 115 12.69 -11.25 -5.94
N GLY A 116 11.91 -10.43 -5.23
CA GLY A 116 12.23 -9.03 -4.93
C GLY A 116 12.36 -8.82 -3.43
N GLY A 117 13.46 -8.20 -3.02
CA GLY A 117 13.68 -7.83 -1.63
C GLY A 117 15.03 -7.18 -1.36
N ALA A 118 15.24 -6.83 -0.10
CA ALA A 118 16.40 -6.13 0.41
C ALA A 118 16.73 -6.59 1.83
N LEU A 119 17.99 -6.43 2.25
CA LEU A 119 18.43 -6.72 3.61
C LEU A 119 19.16 -5.50 4.17
N ALA A 120 18.63 -4.95 5.26
CA ALA A 120 19.27 -3.88 6.03
C ALA A 120 19.06 -4.11 7.52
N ASN A 121 20.13 -3.93 8.31
CA ASN A 121 20.11 -4.04 9.77
C ASN A 121 19.44 -5.31 10.33
N ASP A 122 19.74 -6.47 9.74
CA ASP A 122 19.12 -7.76 10.09
C ASP A 122 17.58 -7.79 9.95
N ILE A 123 17.00 -6.88 9.16
CA ILE A 123 15.61 -6.90 8.70
C ILE A 123 15.59 -7.23 7.22
N LEU A 124 14.88 -8.29 6.89
CA LEU A 124 14.60 -8.74 5.53
C LEU A 124 13.32 -8.08 5.03
N TYR A 125 13.45 -7.25 4.01
CA TYR A 125 12.33 -6.62 3.31
C TYR A 125 12.05 -7.39 2.02
N PHE A 126 10.81 -7.75 1.75
CA PHE A 126 10.48 -8.44 0.50
C PHE A 126 9.00 -8.28 0.13
N THR A 127 8.68 -8.66 -1.10
CA THR A 127 7.31 -8.74 -1.57
C THR A 127 7.02 -10.11 -2.14
N ASP A 128 5.81 -10.60 -1.90
CA ASP A 128 5.28 -11.86 -2.42
C ASP A 128 4.22 -11.66 -3.51
N GLN A 129 4.00 -10.41 -3.94
CA GLN A 129 3.07 -10.04 -5.01
C GLN A 129 1.58 -10.33 -4.74
N GLU A 130 1.22 -10.73 -3.52
CA GLU A 130 -0.17 -11.05 -3.13
C GLU A 130 -0.58 -10.38 -1.82
N ASN A 131 0.32 -10.31 -0.85
CA ASN A 131 0.08 -9.75 0.47
C ASN A 131 0.78 -8.40 0.64
N ASP A 132 0.54 -7.78 1.79
CA ASP A 132 1.25 -6.57 2.22
C ASP A 132 2.77 -6.78 2.21
N LEU A 133 3.50 -5.68 1.97
CA LEU A 133 4.96 -5.70 1.92
C LEU A 133 5.55 -6.13 3.27
N TRP A 134 6.53 -7.01 3.24
CA TRP A 134 7.07 -7.68 4.42
C TRP A 134 8.34 -6.99 4.94
N ALA A 135 8.51 -6.97 6.26
CA ALA A 135 9.71 -6.51 6.97
C ALA A 135 9.97 -7.42 8.19
N ILE A 136 10.84 -8.41 8.04
CA ILE A 136 11.03 -9.49 9.02
C ILE A 136 12.44 -9.47 9.62
N HIS A 137 12.51 -9.41 10.95
CA HIS A 137 13.79 -9.54 11.65
C HIS A 137 14.35 -10.97 11.53
N THR A 138 15.59 -11.11 11.07
CA THR A 138 16.14 -12.42 10.66
C THR A 138 16.38 -13.38 11.82
N THR A 139 16.44 -12.89 13.07
CA THR A 139 16.74 -13.71 14.25
C THR A 139 15.64 -13.79 15.30
N ARG A 140 14.60 -12.94 15.22
CA ARG A 140 13.62 -12.76 16.32
C ARG A 140 12.67 -13.93 16.47
N TYR A 141 12.28 -14.56 15.36
CA TYR A 141 11.23 -15.59 15.31
C TYR A 141 11.76 -17.00 15.02
N THR A 142 13.08 -17.17 15.13
CA THR A 142 13.80 -18.40 14.81
C THR A 142 13.35 -19.59 15.66
N SER A 143 13.00 -19.33 16.93
CA SER A 143 12.68 -20.36 17.94
C SER A 143 11.19 -20.48 18.27
N SER A 144 10.40 -19.42 18.09
CA SER A 144 8.97 -19.42 18.38
C SER A 144 8.24 -18.30 17.63
N THR A 145 7.03 -18.61 17.17
CA THR A 145 6.07 -17.68 16.59
C THR A 145 4.85 -17.47 17.51
N SER A 146 4.97 -17.85 18.79
CA SER A 146 3.90 -17.70 19.78
C SER A 146 3.56 -16.23 20.00
N GLY A 147 2.30 -15.86 19.76
CA GLY A 147 1.83 -14.47 19.88
C GLY A 147 2.22 -13.55 18.72
N LEU A 148 2.85 -14.09 17.67
CA LEU A 148 3.16 -13.34 16.46
C LEU A 148 1.87 -12.99 15.70
N VAL A 149 1.75 -11.72 15.31
CA VAL A 149 0.69 -11.24 14.41
C VAL A 149 1.30 -10.61 13.17
N ILE A 150 0.52 -10.53 12.09
CA ILE A 150 1.01 -10.03 10.78
C ILE A 150 1.56 -8.60 10.86
N GLU A 151 1.01 -7.76 11.75
CA GLU A 151 1.46 -6.39 12.01
C GLU A 151 2.90 -6.29 12.53
N ASP A 152 3.43 -7.36 13.13
CA ASP A 152 4.80 -7.35 13.67
C ASP A 152 5.86 -7.50 12.56
N ILE A 153 5.45 -7.95 11.37
CA ILE A 153 6.33 -8.37 10.28
C ILE A 153 5.99 -7.72 8.93
N THR A 154 5.13 -6.72 8.92
CA THR A 154 4.78 -5.90 7.74
C THR A 154 5.58 -4.60 7.72
N LEU A 155 5.85 -4.08 6.53
CA LEU A 155 6.56 -2.82 6.32
C LEU A 155 5.75 -1.62 6.81
N ILE A 156 4.44 -1.65 6.57
CA ILE A 156 3.50 -0.63 7.04
C ILE A 156 3.27 -0.76 8.54
N LYS A 157 3.33 0.37 9.25
CA LYS A 157 3.05 0.42 10.69
C LYS A 157 1.59 0.80 10.92
N ARG A 158 0.92 0.08 11.80
CA ARG A 158 -0.48 0.35 12.13
C ARG A 158 -0.62 1.67 12.91
N GLY A 159 -1.25 2.67 12.31
CA GLY A 159 -1.64 3.88 13.03
C GLY A 159 -2.78 3.63 14.03
N PRO A 160 -2.95 4.49 15.06
CA PRO A 160 -4.13 4.43 15.91
C PRO A 160 -5.41 4.71 15.10
N GLN A 161 -6.47 3.97 15.38
CA GLN A 161 -7.70 3.98 14.57
C GLN A 161 -8.80 4.86 15.19
N TYR A 162 -8.76 5.08 16.50
CA TYR A 162 -9.80 5.83 17.22
C TYR A 162 -9.27 7.15 17.77
N PRO A 163 -10.07 8.24 17.75
CA PRO A 163 -9.67 9.54 18.28
C PRO A 163 -9.60 9.57 19.81
N ILE A 164 -8.95 10.60 20.34
CA ILE A 164 -8.93 10.90 21.78
C ILE A 164 -10.28 11.47 22.20
N THR A 165 -10.82 10.98 23.32
CA THR A 165 -11.96 11.61 23.99
C THR A 165 -11.49 12.63 25.01
N THR A 166 -12.09 13.82 25.00
CA THR A 166 -11.65 14.97 25.80
C THR A 166 -12.74 15.40 26.78
N ALA A 167 -12.35 15.81 27.99
CA ALA A 167 -13.26 16.42 28.97
C ALA A 167 -12.60 17.61 29.68
N LYS A 168 -13.23 18.80 29.63
CA LYS A 168 -12.81 19.96 30.43
C LYS A 168 -13.07 19.72 31.91
N GLY A 169 -12.23 20.30 32.77
CA GLY A 169 -12.40 20.21 34.21
C GLY A 169 -11.54 21.24 34.95
N SER A 170 -11.65 21.26 36.27
CA SER A 170 -10.89 22.17 37.14
C SER A 170 -9.96 21.42 38.10
N ASP A 171 -8.85 22.05 38.43
CA ASP A 171 -7.84 21.63 39.39
C ASP A 171 -7.43 22.82 40.27
N ALA A 172 -7.09 22.59 41.53
CA ALA A 172 -6.91 23.68 42.51
C ALA A 172 -5.55 24.39 42.43
N THR A 173 -4.59 23.85 41.66
CA THR A 173 -3.16 24.20 41.78
C THR A 173 -2.52 24.88 40.57
N ASP A 174 -3.20 24.94 39.42
CA ASP A 174 -2.59 25.36 38.15
C ASP A 174 -3.26 26.58 37.50
N VAL A 175 -2.45 27.28 36.70
CA VAL A 175 -2.82 28.51 35.97
C VAL A 175 -3.67 28.15 34.75
N ASP A 176 -4.78 28.86 34.55
CA ASP A 176 -5.68 28.68 33.40
C ASP A 176 -5.06 29.24 32.11
N ILE A 177 -4.51 28.35 31.28
CA ILE A 177 -4.02 28.65 29.92
C ILE A 177 -4.91 27.95 28.86
N ILE A 178 -5.80 27.04 29.28
CA ILE A 178 -6.72 26.37 28.35
C ILE A 178 -7.91 27.26 27.96
N GLY A 179 -8.23 28.27 28.78
CA GLY A 179 -9.35 29.17 28.53
C GLY A 179 -9.18 30.17 27.38
N GLN A 180 -8.01 30.25 26.73
CA GLN A 180 -7.71 31.28 25.71
C GLN A 180 -7.70 30.77 24.26
N TYR A 181 -7.68 29.46 24.06
CA TYR A 181 -7.46 28.88 22.73
C TYR A 181 -8.32 27.64 22.52
N ASP A 182 -8.74 27.41 21.27
CA ASP A 182 -9.36 26.15 20.89
C ASP A 182 -8.28 25.09 20.67
N TYR A 183 -8.43 23.92 21.28
CA TYR A 183 -7.45 22.83 21.18
C TYR A 183 -8.03 21.62 20.45
N GLN A 184 -7.16 20.96 19.68
CA GLN A 184 -7.45 19.64 19.11
C GLN A 184 -6.32 18.67 19.46
N PHE A 185 -6.67 17.40 19.66
CA PHE A 185 -5.76 16.39 20.17
C PHE A 185 -5.71 15.17 19.24
N ALA A 186 -4.55 14.53 19.20
CA ALA A 186 -4.30 13.28 18.50
C ALA A 186 -3.18 12.51 19.22
N TYR A 187 -2.92 11.28 18.82
CA TYR A 187 -1.79 10.50 19.33
C TYR A 187 -1.21 9.63 18.22
N GLN A 188 0.04 9.19 18.41
CA GLN A 188 0.71 8.25 17.51
C GLN A 188 1.43 7.19 18.33
N TYR A 189 1.68 6.05 17.68
CA TYR A 189 2.51 5.00 18.25
C TYR A 189 3.96 5.20 17.88
N VAL A 190 4.85 4.85 18.80
CA VAL A 190 6.27 4.67 18.53
C VAL A 190 6.60 3.22 18.83
N TYR A 191 7.10 2.52 17.82
CA TYR A 191 7.38 1.08 17.86
C TYR A 191 8.74 0.78 18.49
N THR A 192 8.99 -0.50 18.79
CA THR A 192 10.27 -0.95 19.39
C THR A 192 11.49 -0.72 18.51
N ASP A 193 11.29 -0.55 17.20
CA ASP A 193 12.30 -0.16 16.21
C ASP A 193 12.41 1.37 16.06
N ASN A 194 11.79 2.15 16.97
CA ASN A 194 11.76 3.61 17.02
C ASN A 194 11.11 4.32 15.83
N GLN A 195 10.42 3.58 14.97
CA GLN A 195 9.57 4.18 13.95
C GLN A 195 8.27 4.70 14.59
N ALA A 196 7.79 5.84 14.11
CA ALA A 196 6.50 6.40 14.49
C ALA A 196 5.45 6.08 13.43
N SER A 197 4.21 5.84 13.85
CA SER A 197 3.05 5.81 12.95
C SER A 197 2.49 7.21 12.70
N VAL A 198 1.60 7.33 11.72
CA VAL A 198 0.76 8.52 11.52
C VAL A 198 -0.12 8.82 12.75
N LEU A 199 -0.55 10.08 12.85
CA LEU A 199 -1.50 10.51 13.89
C LEU A 199 -2.84 9.79 13.77
N SER A 200 -3.46 9.55 14.93
CA SER A 200 -4.84 9.10 15.06
C SER A 200 -5.80 10.05 14.34
N PRO A 201 -7.06 9.63 14.05
CA PRO A 201 -8.12 10.60 13.78
C PRO A 201 -8.13 11.68 14.87
N TYR A 202 -8.41 12.91 14.47
CA TYR A 202 -8.33 14.04 15.38
C TYR A 202 -9.53 14.04 16.31
N SER A 203 -9.33 14.46 17.57
CA SER A 203 -10.42 14.65 18.52
C SER A 203 -11.41 15.70 18.01
N LYS A 204 -12.60 15.71 18.62
CA LYS A 204 -13.46 16.90 18.54
C LYS A 204 -12.69 18.12 19.05
N LEU A 205 -13.00 19.29 18.50
CA LEU A 205 -12.40 20.54 18.95
C LEU A 205 -12.86 20.79 20.39
N VAL A 206 -11.92 21.02 21.29
CA VAL A 206 -12.23 21.50 22.63
C VAL A 206 -12.21 23.02 22.54
N PRO A 207 -13.39 23.68 22.60
CA PRO A 207 -13.43 25.12 22.55
C PRO A 207 -12.77 25.69 23.80
N GLN A 208 -12.28 26.92 23.66
CA GLN A 208 -11.86 27.74 24.79
C GLN A 208 -12.96 27.87 25.87
N ASN A 209 -12.60 28.46 27.01
CA ASN A 209 -13.59 28.69 28.06
C ASN A 209 -14.52 29.84 27.69
N ASP A 210 -15.76 29.69 28.11
CA ASP A 210 -16.70 30.79 28.10
C ASP A 210 -16.54 31.77 29.25
N THR A 211 -17.35 32.84 29.25
CA THR A 211 -17.30 33.88 30.29
C THR A 211 -17.70 33.37 31.68
N ASN A 212 -18.36 32.22 31.77
CA ASN A 212 -18.86 31.60 33.00
C ASN A 212 -18.05 30.35 33.43
N GLU A 213 -17.18 29.85 32.56
CA GLU A 213 -16.34 28.68 32.76
C GLU A 213 -14.98 29.07 33.36
N SER A 214 -14.52 28.28 34.32
CA SER A 214 -13.22 28.43 34.99
C SER A 214 -12.42 27.12 34.97
N TYR A 215 -12.55 26.37 33.88
CA TYR A 215 -11.82 25.12 33.69
C TYR A 215 -10.35 25.42 33.41
N ASN A 216 -9.43 24.74 34.09
CA ASN A 216 -7.99 24.92 33.88
C ASN A 216 -7.28 23.64 33.43
N LYS A 217 -8.02 22.56 33.16
CA LYS A 217 -7.47 21.32 32.58
C LYS A 217 -8.37 20.66 31.55
N ILE A 218 -7.74 19.93 30.64
CA ILE A 218 -8.40 19.01 29.70
C ILE A 218 -7.92 17.59 30.00
N THR A 219 -8.84 16.71 30.33
CA THR A 219 -8.57 15.28 30.51
C THR A 219 -8.68 14.58 29.16
N LEU A 220 -7.57 14.03 28.69
CA LEU A 220 -7.44 13.28 27.44
C LEU A 220 -7.54 11.79 27.73
N THR A 221 -8.46 11.09 27.09
CA THR A 221 -8.67 9.65 27.28
C THR A 221 -8.50 8.91 25.96
N ILE A 222 -7.54 7.98 25.94
CA ILE A 222 -7.33 7.03 24.84
C ILE A 222 -8.17 5.78 25.13
N PRO A 223 -9.10 5.39 24.24
CA PRO A 223 -10.03 4.29 24.48
C PRO A 223 -9.34 2.93 24.28
N THR A 224 -8.73 2.38 25.32
CA THR A 224 -8.01 1.08 25.30
C THR A 224 -8.59 0.04 26.27
N ALA A 225 -9.79 0.28 26.81
CA ALA A 225 -10.48 -0.64 27.72
C ALA A 225 -11.10 -1.82 26.96
N ASP A 226 -11.15 -3.00 27.56
CA ASP A 226 -11.68 -4.22 26.91
C ASP A 226 -13.23 -4.28 26.86
N SER A 227 -13.93 -3.24 27.31
CA SER A 227 -15.36 -3.32 27.65
C SER A 227 -16.34 -2.77 26.60
N GLY A 228 -15.93 -2.65 25.34
CA GLY A 228 -16.80 -2.20 24.23
C GLY A 228 -16.24 -2.56 22.85
N SER A 229 -17.08 -2.49 21.81
CA SER A 229 -16.68 -2.72 20.40
C SER A 229 -15.72 -1.65 19.87
N ASP A 230 -15.77 -0.43 20.45
CA ASP A 230 -15.14 0.78 19.91
C ASP A 230 -13.80 1.11 20.57
N ASN A 231 -13.00 0.09 20.89
CA ASN A 231 -11.75 0.25 21.61
C ASN A 231 -10.53 -0.06 20.74
N GLU A 232 -9.48 0.70 21.01
CA GLU A 232 -8.17 0.55 20.39
C GLU A 232 -7.45 -0.69 20.96
N SER A 233 -7.23 -1.67 20.09
CA SER A 233 -6.37 -2.82 20.39
C SER A 233 -4.93 -2.43 20.10
N LEU A 234 -4.13 -2.23 21.15
CA LEU A 234 -2.72 -1.83 21.03
C LEU A 234 -1.86 -2.94 20.39
N PRO A 235 -1.09 -2.62 19.33
CA PRO A 235 -0.07 -3.53 18.79
C PRO A 235 0.94 -4.01 19.84
N ASN A 236 1.40 -5.26 19.71
CA ASN A 236 2.27 -5.94 20.69
C ASN A 236 3.67 -5.32 20.83
N ASN A 237 4.14 -4.60 19.81
CA ASN A 237 5.50 -4.11 19.65
C ASN A 237 5.61 -2.57 19.80
N ILE A 238 4.66 -1.93 20.49
CA ILE A 238 4.72 -0.51 20.82
C ILE A 238 5.68 -0.25 21.98
N LYS A 239 6.59 0.71 21.81
CA LYS A 239 7.50 1.23 22.85
C LYS A 239 6.81 2.30 23.69
N GLN A 240 6.11 3.24 23.06
CA GLN A 240 5.41 4.35 23.73
C GLN A 240 4.29 4.95 22.85
N ILE A 241 3.39 5.71 23.47
CA ILE A 241 2.40 6.56 22.79
C ILE A 241 2.78 8.02 23.00
N ASN A 242 2.90 8.78 21.92
CA ASN A 242 3.07 10.23 21.98
C ASN A 242 1.69 10.88 21.86
N VAL A 243 1.29 11.66 22.86
CA VAL A 243 0.05 12.44 22.85
C VAL A 243 0.37 13.83 22.33
N CYS A 244 -0.41 14.30 21.36
CA CYS A 244 -0.16 15.52 20.62
C CYS A 244 -1.32 16.50 20.72
N SER A 245 -1.03 17.80 20.67
CA SER A 245 -2.04 18.85 20.57
C SER A 245 -1.68 19.90 19.51
N ARG A 246 -2.70 20.57 18.99
CA ARG A 246 -2.58 21.77 18.16
C ARG A 246 -3.62 22.81 18.58
N ILE A 247 -3.37 24.07 18.20
CA ILE A 247 -4.30 25.18 18.39
C ILE A 247 -5.11 25.38 17.09
N GLY A 248 -6.44 25.45 17.21
CA GLY A 248 -7.39 25.58 16.10
C GLY A 248 -7.29 24.43 15.08
N ASN A 249 -7.77 24.68 13.85
CA ASN A 249 -7.70 23.68 12.78
C ASN A 249 -6.40 23.73 11.95
N THR A 250 -5.57 24.76 12.09
CA THR A 250 -4.39 25.01 11.22
C THR A 250 -3.07 25.14 11.98
N GLY A 251 -3.08 25.05 13.32
CA GLY A 251 -1.85 25.09 14.11
C GLY A 251 -0.98 23.84 13.91
N THR A 252 0.32 24.00 14.12
CA THR A 252 1.29 22.90 14.14
C THR A 252 1.03 21.95 15.31
N TRP A 253 1.22 20.65 15.09
CA TRP A 253 1.11 19.63 16.13
C TRP A 253 2.37 19.57 17.01
N TYR A 254 2.18 19.47 18.32
CA TYR A 254 3.25 19.31 19.30
C TYR A 254 3.00 18.12 20.21
N VAL A 255 4.04 17.35 20.52
CA VAL A 255 3.97 16.27 21.53
C VAL A 255 3.88 16.88 22.93
N VAL A 256 2.75 16.70 23.60
CA VAL A 256 2.45 17.24 24.93
C VAL A 256 2.70 16.26 26.07
N ASP A 257 2.63 14.95 25.81
CA ASP A 257 2.95 13.91 26.80
C ASP A 257 3.39 12.60 26.13
N ILE A 258 4.09 11.74 26.87
CA ILE A 258 4.62 10.45 26.40
C ILE A 258 4.26 9.34 27.40
N LEU A 259 3.40 8.41 26.97
CA LEU A 259 3.05 7.22 27.72
C LEU A 259 3.97 6.06 27.35
N LYS A 260 4.91 5.70 28.23
CA LYS A 260 5.88 4.63 27.99
C LYS A 260 5.30 3.25 28.32
N SER A 261 5.65 2.26 27.49
CA SER A 261 5.27 0.85 27.64
C SER A 261 3.77 0.64 27.94
N PRO A 262 2.87 1.16 27.10
CA PRO A 262 1.44 1.05 27.34
C PRO A 262 0.98 -0.40 27.22
N SER A 263 0.07 -0.83 28.10
CA SER A 263 -0.57 -2.15 28.05
C SER A 263 -2.05 -2.04 27.70
N SER A 264 -2.56 -3.04 26.99
CA SER A 264 -4.00 -3.18 26.69
C SER A 264 -4.83 -3.44 27.97
N GLY A 265 -6.14 -3.16 27.92
CA GLY A 265 -7.10 -3.56 28.96
C GLY A 265 -7.58 -2.48 29.93
N SER A 266 -7.12 -1.24 29.80
CA SER A 266 -7.66 -0.07 30.51
C SER A 266 -7.34 1.20 29.75
N ASN A 267 -8.31 2.12 29.67
CA ASN A 267 -8.13 3.44 29.06
C ASN A 267 -6.88 4.14 29.60
N LYS A 268 -6.18 4.86 28.73
CA LYS A 268 -5.05 5.71 29.14
C LYS A 268 -5.53 7.14 29.26
N THR A 269 -5.13 7.81 30.34
CA THR A 269 -5.55 9.18 30.61
C THR A 269 -4.34 10.08 30.81
N VAL A 270 -4.37 11.24 30.16
CA VAL A 270 -3.40 12.33 30.27
C VAL A 270 -4.13 13.61 30.65
N VAL A 271 -3.50 14.48 31.43
CA VAL A 271 -4.07 15.79 31.79
C VAL A 271 -3.25 16.88 31.11
N PHE A 272 -3.93 17.75 30.37
CA PHE A 272 -3.34 18.86 29.64
C PHE A 272 -3.75 20.20 30.27
N TYR A 273 -2.77 21.10 30.46
CA TYR A 273 -2.93 22.40 31.13
C TYR A 273 -2.58 23.59 30.21
N GLY A 274 -2.65 23.43 28.88
CA GLY A 274 -2.32 24.49 27.92
C GLY A 274 -0.83 24.64 27.61
N ASN A 275 0.00 23.66 28.00
CA ASN A 275 1.44 23.66 27.77
C ASN A 275 1.80 23.13 26.37
N VAL A 276 2.12 24.02 25.43
CA VAL A 276 2.51 23.65 24.05
C VAL A 276 4.05 23.50 23.89
N ASN A 277 4.81 23.40 24.98
CA ASN A 277 6.28 23.25 24.96
C ASN A 277 6.72 21.80 24.63
N GLY A 278 6.28 21.30 23.48
CA GLY A 278 6.57 19.97 22.97
C GLY A 278 7.58 19.94 21.83
N ILE A 279 7.97 18.73 21.43
CA ILE A 279 8.64 18.52 20.14
C ILE A 279 7.57 18.65 19.05
N ALA A 280 7.80 19.47 18.04
CA ALA A 280 6.89 19.58 16.89
C ALA A 280 6.82 18.23 16.16
N VAL A 281 5.62 17.78 15.84
CA VAL A 281 5.41 16.60 15.01
C VAL A 281 5.73 16.99 13.57
N GLU A 282 6.50 16.16 12.87
CA GLU A 282 6.83 16.40 11.47
C GLU A 282 5.57 16.25 10.59
N SER A 283 5.45 17.08 9.56
CA SER A 283 4.25 17.14 8.71
C SER A 283 3.92 15.82 8.00
N HIS A 284 4.91 14.95 7.79
CA HIS A 284 4.72 13.61 7.21
C HIS A 284 3.78 12.73 8.07
N TYR A 285 3.82 12.87 9.40
CA TYR A 285 2.95 12.08 10.28
C TYR A 285 1.50 12.61 10.36
N GLU A 286 1.22 13.76 9.74
CA GLU A 286 -0.14 14.33 9.64
C GLU A 286 -0.97 13.67 8.52
N TYR A 287 -0.35 12.84 7.69
CA TYR A 287 -1.03 12.11 6.63
C TYR A 287 -2.18 11.26 7.19
N ALA A 288 -3.22 11.06 6.37
CA ALA A 288 -4.34 10.21 6.76
C ALA A 288 -3.94 8.74 6.96
N PHE A 289 -2.90 8.30 6.24
CA PHE A 289 -2.29 6.98 6.32
C PHE A 289 -0.89 7.00 5.69
N GLU A 290 -0.05 6.03 6.04
CA GLU A 290 1.26 5.86 5.42
C GLU A 290 1.12 5.48 3.95
N PRO A 291 1.78 6.17 3.00
CA PRO A 291 1.66 5.90 1.57
C PRO A 291 2.52 4.71 1.14
N ILE A 292 2.37 3.58 1.84
CA ILE A 292 2.96 2.31 1.48
C ILE A 292 1.97 1.53 0.61
N PRO A 293 2.37 1.05 -0.58
CA PRO A 293 1.49 0.28 -1.45
C PRO A 293 0.94 -0.98 -0.78
N ASN A 294 -0.24 -1.42 -1.23
CA ASN A 294 -0.87 -2.66 -0.76
C ASN A 294 -0.09 -3.89 -1.19
N VAL A 295 0.29 -3.94 -2.46
CA VAL A 295 0.99 -5.07 -3.07
C VAL A 295 1.97 -4.53 -4.10
N ALA A 296 3.12 -5.19 -4.29
CA ALA A 296 4.08 -4.86 -5.33
C ALA A 296 4.63 -6.11 -6.02
N THR A 297 5.07 -5.99 -7.27
CA THR A 297 5.71 -7.10 -7.99
C THR A 297 7.20 -7.18 -7.71
N THR A 298 7.88 -6.04 -7.53
CA THR A 298 9.34 -6.03 -7.35
C THR A 298 9.79 -5.03 -6.29
N MET A 299 10.85 -5.40 -5.57
CA MET A 299 11.45 -4.61 -4.51
C MET A 299 12.97 -4.80 -4.53
N THR A 300 13.71 -3.73 -4.27
CA THR A 300 15.16 -3.78 -4.10
C THR A 300 15.66 -2.60 -3.26
N MET A 301 16.94 -2.58 -2.93
CA MET A 301 17.57 -1.46 -2.22
C MET A 301 18.81 -1.00 -2.96
N LEU A 302 18.97 0.32 -3.05
CA LEU A 302 20.19 0.94 -3.54
C LEU A 302 20.48 2.19 -2.69
N LYS A 303 21.75 2.37 -2.29
CA LYS A 303 22.20 3.50 -1.45
C LYS A 303 21.30 3.77 -0.25
N ASN A 304 21.00 2.71 0.52
CA ASN A 304 20.19 2.84 1.73
C ASN A 304 18.74 3.35 1.47
N LYS A 305 18.23 3.30 0.24
CA LYS A 305 16.82 3.60 -0.07
C LYS A 305 16.14 2.34 -0.58
N LEU A 306 14.92 2.07 -0.12
CA LEU A 306 14.08 0.98 -0.60
C LEU A 306 13.33 1.45 -1.86
N LEU A 307 13.35 0.64 -2.90
CA LEU A 307 12.60 0.87 -4.14
C LEU A 307 11.53 -0.19 -4.28
N ILE A 308 10.30 0.25 -4.58
CA ILE A 308 9.13 -0.61 -4.78
C ILE A 308 8.55 -0.31 -6.17
N GLY A 309 8.41 -1.32 -7.03
CA GLY A 309 7.94 -1.15 -8.41
C GLY A 309 6.79 -2.07 -8.78
N ASN A 310 5.96 -1.62 -9.74
CA ASN A 310 4.71 -2.26 -10.16
C ASN A 310 3.84 -2.60 -8.95
N TYR A 311 3.11 -1.60 -8.47
CA TYR A 311 2.39 -1.71 -7.22
C TYR A 311 0.93 -1.28 -7.37
N THR A 312 0.10 -1.79 -6.48
CA THR A 312 -1.30 -1.38 -6.33
C THR A 312 -1.46 -0.61 -5.02
N GLU A 313 -2.15 0.52 -5.08
CA GLU A 313 -2.41 1.35 -3.92
C GLU A 313 -3.89 1.77 -3.82
N GLY A 314 -4.35 1.98 -2.59
CA GLY A 314 -5.69 2.43 -2.30
C GLY A 314 -6.75 1.34 -2.48
N TYR A 315 -7.99 1.73 -2.22
CA TYR A 315 -9.14 0.86 -2.25
C TYR A 315 -10.29 1.51 -3.01
N ASP A 316 -11.07 0.69 -3.72
CA ASP A 316 -12.32 1.11 -4.34
C ASP A 316 -13.37 1.47 -3.28
N SER A 317 -14.15 2.52 -3.53
CA SER A 317 -15.30 2.86 -2.69
C SER A 317 -16.43 1.85 -2.89
N PRO A 318 -16.87 1.13 -1.84
CA PRO A 318 -18.06 0.29 -1.93
C PRO A 318 -19.32 1.13 -2.13
N SER A 319 -20.34 0.55 -2.76
CA SER A 319 -21.66 1.18 -2.90
C SER A 319 -22.48 0.96 -1.63
N ILE A 320 -22.56 1.96 -0.74
CA ILE A 320 -23.28 1.88 0.53
C ILE A 320 -24.52 2.76 0.51
N ALA A 321 -25.64 2.24 1.04
CA ALA A 321 -26.85 3.02 1.24
C ALA A 321 -26.73 3.90 2.49
N LEU A 322 -26.00 5.01 2.35
CA LEU A 322 -25.96 6.11 3.31
C LEU A 322 -27.11 7.08 3.04
N SER A 323 -27.80 7.49 4.10
CA SER A 323 -28.81 8.55 4.07
C SER A 323 -28.60 9.53 5.22
N GLY A 324 -28.99 10.79 5.04
CA GLY A 324 -28.97 11.76 6.11
C GLY A 324 -30.28 12.53 6.22
N SER A 325 -30.46 13.15 7.37
CA SER A 325 -31.60 14.03 7.67
C SER A 325 -31.14 15.20 8.54
N VAL A 326 -31.95 16.26 8.57
CA VAL A 326 -31.76 17.41 9.46
C VAL A 326 -32.82 17.33 10.54
N THR A 327 -32.40 17.44 11.80
CA THR A 327 -33.30 17.55 12.96
C THR A 327 -33.13 18.93 13.58
N GLU A 328 -34.25 19.56 13.92
CA GLU A 328 -34.30 20.90 14.50
C GLU A 328 -34.96 20.85 15.87
N ASP A 329 -34.29 21.43 16.86
CA ASP A 329 -34.91 21.66 18.16
C ASP A 329 -35.59 23.03 18.18
N THR A 330 -36.93 23.00 18.17
CA THR A 330 -37.78 24.18 18.32
C THR A 330 -38.47 24.20 19.69
N SER A 331 -38.04 23.38 20.64
CA SER A 331 -38.70 23.31 21.96
C SER A 331 -38.63 24.66 22.66
N ALA A 332 -39.78 25.17 23.09
CA ALA A 332 -39.84 26.36 23.93
C ALA A 332 -39.10 26.08 25.25
N PRO A 333 -38.43 27.07 25.88
CA PRO A 333 -38.06 26.90 27.28
C PRO A 333 -39.34 26.61 28.06
N GLU A 334 -39.28 25.84 29.15
CA GLU A 334 -40.47 25.54 29.95
C GLU A 334 -41.03 26.86 30.51
N ILE A 335 -42.03 27.43 29.83
CA ILE A 335 -42.60 28.71 30.24
C ILE A 335 -43.43 28.46 31.49
N ILE A 336 -42.88 28.74 32.67
CA ILE A 336 -43.70 28.91 33.88
C ILE A 336 -44.43 30.24 33.74
N THR A 337 -45.56 30.22 33.04
CA THR A 337 -46.44 31.38 32.93
C THR A 337 -47.24 31.46 34.22
N THR A 338 -46.90 32.38 35.13
CA THR A 338 -47.82 32.72 36.24
C THR A 338 -48.73 33.84 35.77
N VAL A 339 -49.90 33.50 35.25
CA VAL A 339 -50.96 34.49 34.96
C VAL A 339 -51.58 34.91 36.30
N PHE A 340 -51.44 36.18 36.68
CA PHE A 340 -52.23 36.76 37.77
C PHE A 340 -53.48 37.43 37.18
N ASN A 341 -54.64 36.80 37.33
CA ASN A 341 -55.91 37.50 37.17
C ASN A 341 -56.14 38.36 38.42
N ILE A 342 -56.13 39.68 38.27
CA ILE A 342 -56.35 40.61 39.38
C ILE A 342 -57.85 40.92 39.49
N ASP A 343 -58.58 40.12 40.27
CA ASP A 343 -59.92 40.49 40.71
C ASP A 343 -59.86 41.25 42.05
N LYS A 344 -60.16 42.56 41.96
CA LYS A 344 -60.47 43.61 42.97
C LYS A 344 -59.88 43.65 44.39
N GLU A 345 -59.26 42.62 44.95
CA GLU A 345 -58.55 42.70 46.24
C GLU A 345 -57.50 41.58 46.32
N THR A 346 -56.33 41.74 45.69
CA THR A 346 -55.27 40.73 45.80
C THR A 346 -53.91 41.35 46.10
N TYR A 347 -53.25 40.77 47.11
CA TYR A 347 -51.94 41.12 47.64
C TYR A 347 -50.86 40.39 46.83
N ILE A 348 -49.80 41.09 46.42
CA ILE A 348 -48.61 40.49 45.79
C ILE A 348 -47.52 40.40 46.87
N ALA A 349 -47.04 39.18 47.13
CA ALA A 349 -45.87 38.93 47.96
C ALA A 349 -44.68 38.57 47.05
N VAL A 350 -43.59 39.34 47.12
CA VAL A 350 -42.34 39.04 46.40
C VAL A 350 -41.37 38.45 47.41
N SER A 351 -41.00 37.17 47.25
CA SER A 351 -39.89 36.56 48.01
C SER A 351 -38.61 36.62 47.16
N PRO A 352 -37.47 37.06 47.70
CA PRO A 352 -36.18 36.83 47.04
C PRO A 352 -35.79 35.33 47.08
N PRO A 353 -34.86 34.88 46.21
CA PRO A 353 -34.44 33.48 46.15
C PRO A 353 -33.65 33.07 47.40
N ALA A 354 -33.95 31.90 47.96
CA ALA A 354 -33.24 31.35 49.11
C ALA A 354 -31.86 30.81 48.68
N TRP A 355 -30.79 31.24 49.37
CA TRP A 355 -29.47 30.61 49.26
C TRP A 355 -29.44 29.30 50.06
N PRO A 356 -28.76 28.23 49.58
CA PRO A 356 -28.69 26.98 50.31
C PRO A 356 -27.68 27.12 51.46
N GLY A 357 -28.18 27.27 52.70
CA GLY A 357 -27.33 27.18 53.89
C GLY A 357 -27.76 27.92 55.16
N THR A 358 -28.82 28.74 55.14
CA THR A 358 -29.31 29.45 56.34
C THR A 358 -30.73 29.02 56.74
N PRO A 359 -31.07 28.90 58.04
CA PRO A 359 -32.42 28.57 58.46
C PRO A 359 -33.38 29.71 58.12
N ASP A 360 -34.56 29.36 57.61
CA ASP A 360 -35.72 30.22 57.37
C ASP A 360 -35.85 31.39 58.35
N SER A 361 -35.77 32.62 57.83
CA SER A 361 -36.38 33.78 58.45
C SER A 361 -37.05 34.65 57.38
N THR A 362 -38.37 34.59 57.37
CA THR A 362 -39.35 35.39 56.62
C THR A 362 -39.04 36.90 56.66
N GLU A 363 -38.90 37.53 55.49
CA GLU A 363 -39.89 38.41 54.82
C GLU A 363 -39.74 39.92 55.13
N ASP A 364 -39.10 40.66 54.20
CA ASP A 364 -39.45 42.07 53.95
C ASP A 364 -40.48 42.08 52.81
N LEU A 365 -41.77 42.08 53.16
CA LEU A 365 -42.86 42.18 52.19
C LEU A 365 -43.25 43.64 51.98
N GLY A 366 -43.02 44.14 50.77
CA GLY A 366 -43.71 45.33 50.24
C GLY A 366 -44.90 44.90 49.40
N TYR A 367 -46.07 45.54 49.58
CA TYR A 367 -47.27 45.25 48.79
C TYR A 367 -47.83 46.52 48.13
N PHE A 368 -48.46 46.33 46.97
CA PHE A 368 -49.19 47.39 46.27
C PHE A 368 -50.69 47.30 46.59
N ILE A 369 -51.33 48.44 46.85
CA ILE A 369 -52.78 48.53 47.06
C ILE A 369 -53.38 49.40 45.96
N LYS A 370 -54.44 48.92 45.32
CA LYS A 370 -55.28 49.71 44.40
C LYS A 370 -56.50 50.22 45.17
N ASP A 371 -56.65 51.54 45.26
CA ASP A 371 -57.89 52.17 45.74
C ASP A 371 -58.39 53.16 44.68
N GLY A 372 -59.51 52.81 44.05
CA GLY A 372 -59.99 53.49 42.84
C GLY A 372 -59.00 53.43 41.68
N ASN A 373 -58.58 54.59 41.17
CA ASN A 373 -57.60 54.74 40.07
C ASN A 373 -56.15 54.93 40.56
N ASN A 374 -55.90 54.91 41.87
CA ASN A 374 -54.57 55.14 42.43
C ASN A 374 -53.91 53.83 42.90
N LEU A 375 -52.61 53.70 42.66
CA LEU A 375 -51.77 52.59 43.13
C LEU A 375 -50.82 53.08 44.22
N TYR A 376 -50.81 52.42 45.38
CA TYR A 376 -49.96 52.78 46.52
C TYR A 376 -48.96 51.65 46.81
N TYR A 377 -47.72 51.99 47.17
CA TYR A 377 -46.70 51.02 47.63
C TYR A 377 -46.50 51.16 49.14
N LYS A 378 -46.51 50.04 49.88
CA LYS A 378 -46.30 50.04 51.33
C LYS A 378 -45.27 48.98 51.73
N LEU A 379 -44.16 49.42 52.35
CA LEU A 379 -43.20 48.56 53.03
C LEU A 379 -43.71 48.20 54.43
N THR A 380 -43.51 46.96 54.86
CA THR A 380 -43.74 46.54 56.25
C THR A 380 -42.41 46.11 56.85
N GLY A 381 -41.87 46.87 57.80
CA GLY A 381 -40.69 46.48 58.60
C GLY A 381 -41.07 46.21 60.05
N TYR A 382 -40.55 45.13 60.65
CA TYR A 382 -40.79 44.82 62.07
C TYR A 382 -39.68 45.35 62.99
N SER A 383 -40.12 45.77 64.17
CA SER A 383 -39.35 46.29 65.30
C SER A 383 -38.37 45.28 65.90
N SER A 384 -37.16 45.72 66.24
CA SER A 384 -36.33 45.01 67.22
C SER A 384 -36.88 45.24 68.65
N PRO A 385 -36.77 44.26 69.57
CA PRO A 385 -37.24 44.41 70.93
C PRO A 385 -36.24 45.23 71.76
N GLY A 386 -36.53 46.51 71.96
CA GLY A 386 -35.94 47.30 73.03
C GLY A 386 -35.48 48.70 72.62
N GLY A 387 -36.25 49.72 73.05
CA GLY A 387 -35.73 51.08 73.22
C GLY A 387 -36.30 52.16 72.28
N ALA A 388 -37.43 52.75 72.70
CA ALA A 388 -37.84 54.15 72.58
C ALA A 388 -37.60 54.96 71.27
N GLY A 389 -38.70 55.41 70.67
CA GLY A 389 -38.80 56.65 69.88
C GLY A 389 -39.78 56.55 68.70
N PRO A 390 -40.82 57.40 68.58
CA PRO A 390 -41.72 57.39 67.43
C PRO A 390 -41.04 58.08 66.24
N TYR A 391 -41.00 57.44 65.08
CA TYR A 391 -40.84 58.15 63.82
C TYR A 391 -42.23 58.34 63.20
N GLU A 392 -42.58 59.60 63.00
CA GLU A 392 -43.84 60.05 62.44
C GLU A 392 -44.05 59.50 61.02
N ILE A 393 -45.25 58.99 60.78
CA ILE A 393 -45.77 58.69 59.45
C ILE A 393 -46.02 60.05 58.79
N ALA A 394 -45.28 60.35 57.72
CA ALA A 394 -45.61 61.50 56.88
C ALA A 394 -46.94 61.21 56.17
N GLU A 395 -48.00 61.90 56.59
CA GLU A 395 -49.17 62.20 55.77
C GLU A 395 -48.70 63.02 54.57
N ASP A 396 -48.44 62.38 53.42
CA ASP A 396 -48.50 63.10 52.16
C ASP A 396 -48.96 62.15 51.04
N GLY A 397 -50.24 62.28 50.70
CA GLY A 397 -50.83 61.66 49.53
C GLY A 397 -50.23 62.29 48.27
N ARG A 398 -49.35 61.55 47.58
CA ARG A 398 -48.91 61.92 46.24
C ARG A 398 -49.82 61.29 45.20
N VAL A 399 -50.67 62.13 44.62
CA VAL A 399 -51.41 61.84 43.39
C VAL A 399 -50.41 61.80 42.23
N PHE A 400 -50.25 60.66 41.58
CA PHE A 400 -49.43 60.55 40.37
C PHE A 400 -50.25 60.98 39.16
N ASN A 401 -50.10 62.25 38.76
CA ASN A 401 -50.61 62.79 37.49
C ASN A 401 -49.53 63.68 36.85
N GLN A 402 -48.41 63.07 36.44
CA GLN A 402 -47.49 63.62 35.42
C GLN A 402 -46.43 62.57 35.05
N SER A 403 -46.09 62.47 33.77
CA SER A 403 -44.98 61.66 33.26
C SER A 403 -43.67 62.08 33.95
N ILE A 404 -43.09 61.18 34.72
CA ILE A 404 -41.74 61.34 35.29
C ILE A 404 -40.95 60.10 34.90
N SER A 405 -39.88 60.29 34.13
CA SER A 405 -38.79 59.32 34.00
C SER A 405 -38.12 59.13 35.36
N PRO A 406 -38.07 57.94 35.96
CA PRO A 406 -37.26 57.73 37.14
C PRO A 406 -35.86 57.26 36.71
N SER A 407 -34.88 58.16 36.75
CA SER A 407 -33.48 57.77 36.91
C SER A 407 -33.30 57.18 38.31
N PHE A 408 -33.36 55.86 38.45
CA PHE A 408 -32.85 55.18 39.64
C PHE A 408 -31.35 54.93 39.46
N SER A 409 -30.54 55.47 40.35
CA SER A 409 -29.12 55.11 40.48
C SER A 409 -29.02 53.97 41.49
N THR A 410 -28.63 52.79 41.05
CA THR A 410 -28.17 51.72 41.93
C THR A 410 -26.75 51.33 41.54
N ASN A 411 -25.80 51.71 42.38
CA ASN A 411 -24.50 51.03 42.49
C ASN A 411 -24.77 49.64 43.08
N VAL A 412 -25.03 48.65 42.22
CA VAL A 412 -24.97 47.21 42.56
C VAL A 412 -24.61 46.47 41.25
N ASP A 413 -23.40 45.94 41.18
CA ASP A 413 -22.75 45.38 39.99
C ASP A 413 -23.28 44.02 39.49
N ASP A 414 -24.52 43.55 39.81
CA ASP A 414 -24.89 42.16 39.43
C ASP A 414 -26.37 41.84 39.12
N ILE A 415 -27.29 42.81 38.99
CA ILE A 415 -28.67 42.48 38.53
C ILE A 415 -29.18 43.58 37.59
N GLY A 416 -28.92 43.40 36.29
CA GLY A 416 -29.39 44.29 35.24
C GLY A 416 -30.83 44.00 34.82
N ILE A 417 -31.82 44.58 35.52
CA ILE A 417 -33.20 44.67 34.99
C ILE A 417 -33.73 46.08 35.22
N ALA A 418 -34.00 46.80 34.12
CA ALA A 418 -34.82 48.00 34.14
C ALA A 418 -36.29 47.58 33.85
N HIS A 419 -37.15 47.64 34.85
CA HIS A 419 -38.60 47.50 34.65
C HIS A 419 -39.18 48.85 34.20
N VAL A 420 -39.63 48.94 32.95
CA VAL A 420 -40.47 50.05 32.49
C VAL A 420 -41.93 49.64 32.64
N ILE A 421 -42.61 50.18 33.66
CA ILE A 421 -44.06 50.04 33.82
C ILE A 421 -44.73 51.14 33.01
N THR A 422 -45.42 50.80 31.92
CA THR A 422 -46.27 51.74 31.20
C THR A 422 -47.71 51.53 31.66
N VAL A 423 -48.32 52.56 32.25
CA VAL A 423 -49.74 52.54 32.64
C VAL A 423 -50.51 53.39 31.63
N ASP A 424 -51.30 52.75 30.76
CA ASP A 424 -52.26 53.48 29.93
C ASP A 424 -53.61 53.57 30.65
N ALA A 425 -54.13 54.77 30.81
CA ALA A 425 -55.22 55.06 31.76
C ALA A 425 -56.63 54.99 31.14
N THR A 426 -56.80 54.32 29.99
CA THR A 426 -58.07 54.33 29.26
C THR A 426 -58.78 53.00 29.05
N ASP A 427 -58.27 51.87 29.57
CA ASP A 427 -59.03 50.61 29.57
C ASP A 427 -58.82 49.78 30.85
N GLN A 428 -59.78 48.90 31.17
CA GLN A 428 -59.90 48.20 32.46
C GLN A 428 -58.86 47.09 32.74
N ASP A 429 -57.89 46.87 31.86
CA ASP A 429 -56.90 45.79 31.98
C ASP A 429 -55.49 46.35 32.21
N ILE A 430 -54.80 45.87 33.25
CA ILE A 430 -53.39 46.16 33.49
C ILE A 430 -52.58 45.00 32.91
N ASP A 431 -52.02 45.20 31.71
CA ASP A 431 -51.05 44.26 31.14
C ASP A 431 -49.65 44.54 31.71
N ILE A 432 -49.12 43.60 32.49
CA ILE A 432 -47.72 43.61 32.92
C ILE A 432 -46.93 42.78 31.91
N THR A 433 -46.26 43.42 30.96
CA THR A 433 -45.35 42.74 30.01
C THR A 433 -43.95 42.68 30.60
N GLY A 434 -43.56 41.54 31.16
CA GLY A 434 -42.16 41.24 31.48
C GLY A 434 -41.44 40.70 30.26
N TYR A 435 -40.26 41.25 29.93
CA TYR A 435 -39.36 40.61 28.98
C TYR A 435 -38.60 39.50 29.70
N TYR A 436 -38.74 38.27 29.22
CA TYR A 436 -38.15 37.08 29.85
C TYR A 436 -36.66 36.97 29.54
N HIS A 437 -35.88 36.55 30.54
CA HIS A 437 -34.57 35.92 30.34
C HIS A 437 -34.79 34.67 29.47
N LEU A 438 -34.06 34.56 28.36
CA LEU A 438 -33.86 33.26 27.72
C LEU A 438 -33.00 32.42 28.67
N ASP A 439 -33.41 31.18 28.93
CA ASP A 439 -32.58 30.25 29.69
C ASP A 439 -31.18 30.15 29.05
N ASP A 440 -30.13 30.41 29.83
CA ASP A 440 -28.71 30.28 29.42
C ASP A 440 -28.35 28.85 28.97
N THR A 441 -29.27 27.90 29.09
CA THR A 441 -29.14 26.46 28.76
C THR A 441 -28.68 26.19 27.32
N TYR A 442 -28.89 27.11 26.38
CA TYR A 442 -28.51 26.92 24.96
C TYR A 442 -27.21 27.62 24.54
N THR A 443 -26.66 28.51 25.39
CA THR A 443 -25.37 29.17 25.12
C THR A 443 -24.27 28.12 25.08
N GLY A 444 -23.45 28.12 24.02
CA GLY A 444 -22.38 27.14 23.84
C GLY A 444 -22.81 25.82 23.19
N THR A 445 -24.06 25.68 22.75
CA THR A 445 -24.51 24.48 22.04
C THR A 445 -24.02 24.49 20.59
N ASN A 446 -23.37 23.40 20.16
CA ASN A 446 -23.00 23.22 18.75
C ASN A 446 -24.24 22.94 17.89
N SER A 447 -24.37 23.67 16.79
CA SER A 447 -25.48 23.60 15.83
C SER A 447 -24.96 23.68 14.40
N ALA A 448 -25.61 23.04 13.44
CA ALA A 448 -25.33 23.30 12.03
C ALA A 448 -25.81 24.72 11.67
N ALA A 449 -25.09 25.40 10.78
CA ALA A 449 -25.49 26.75 10.38
C ALA A 449 -26.87 26.73 9.70
N ARG A 450 -27.73 27.68 10.04
CA ARG A 450 -29.01 27.94 9.38
C ARG A 450 -28.80 28.29 7.91
N ASN A 451 -29.85 28.16 7.11
CA ASN A 451 -29.84 28.60 5.71
C ASN A 451 -28.66 28.01 4.89
N SER A 452 -28.28 26.77 5.18
CA SER A 452 -27.02 26.18 4.74
C SER A 452 -27.26 24.84 4.04
N SER A 453 -26.18 24.30 3.47
CA SER A 453 -26.17 22.95 2.90
C SER A 453 -24.87 22.24 3.23
N TYR A 454 -24.98 20.97 3.61
CA TYR A 454 -23.88 20.07 3.94
C TYR A 454 -23.99 18.80 3.09
N LYS A 455 -22.88 18.12 2.82
CA LYS A 455 -22.88 16.83 2.15
C LYS A 455 -22.21 15.79 3.04
N LEU A 456 -22.93 14.71 3.32
CA LEU A 456 -22.42 13.55 4.05
C LEU A 456 -21.70 12.58 3.11
N GLY A 457 -20.75 11.83 3.66
CA GLY A 457 -20.09 10.73 2.99
C GLY A 457 -19.68 9.66 4.00
N ILE A 458 -19.27 8.50 3.48
CA ILE A 458 -18.70 7.41 4.28
C ILE A 458 -17.38 6.97 3.64
N LEU A 459 -16.41 6.68 4.49
CA LEU A 459 -15.14 6.04 4.11
C LEU A 459 -14.94 4.78 4.93
N PHE A 460 -14.24 3.82 4.33
CA PHE A 460 -13.77 2.61 5.00
C PHE A 460 -12.25 2.66 5.10
N SER A 461 -11.72 2.12 6.20
CA SER A 461 -10.29 1.97 6.41
C SER A 461 -9.97 0.50 6.64
N ASP A 462 -8.82 0.06 6.16
CA ASP A 462 -8.25 -1.22 6.55
C ASP A 462 -7.65 -1.17 7.96
N LYS A 463 -7.06 -2.29 8.40
CA LYS A 463 -6.46 -2.42 9.73
C LYS A 463 -5.28 -1.47 9.98
N TYR A 464 -4.60 -1.03 8.93
CA TYR A 464 -3.43 -0.16 9.00
C TYR A 464 -3.80 1.33 8.87
N GLY A 465 -5.06 1.63 8.56
CA GLY A 465 -5.60 2.97 8.39
C GLY A 465 -5.65 3.45 6.94
N ARG A 466 -5.26 2.64 5.94
CA ARG A 466 -5.39 2.98 4.52
C ARG A 466 -6.87 3.06 4.16
N LYS A 467 -7.28 4.11 3.45
CA LYS A 467 -8.70 4.45 3.22
C LYS A 467 -9.11 4.29 1.76
N CYS A 468 -10.37 3.95 1.52
CA CYS A 468 -10.98 4.12 0.20
C CYS A 468 -11.36 5.59 -0.04
N THR A 469 -11.73 5.91 -1.29
CA THR A 469 -12.32 7.22 -1.61
C THR A 469 -13.67 7.42 -0.90
N VAL A 470 -14.10 8.68 -0.74
CA VAL A 470 -15.37 8.99 -0.07
C VAL A 470 -16.54 8.52 -0.93
N HIS A 471 -17.39 7.67 -0.35
CA HIS A 471 -18.66 7.31 -0.97
C HIS A 471 -19.77 8.27 -0.51
N THR A 472 -20.50 8.84 -1.45
CA THR A 472 -21.62 9.76 -1.20
C THR A 472 -22.64 9.67 -2.34
N ASN A 473 -23.85 10.18 -2.11
CA ASN A 473 -24.93 10.15 -3.10
C ASN A 473 -25.82 11.41 -2.97
N SER A 474 -26.79 11.58 -3.87
CA SER A 474 -27.67 12.76 -3.87
C SER A 474 -28.55 12.90 -2.62
N ASN A 475 -28.84 11.80 -1.89
CA ASN A 475 -29.59 11.83 -0.64
C ASN A 475 -28.72 12.26 0.56
N CYS A 476 -27.42 12.46 0.35
CA CYS A 476 -26.50 12.89 1.39
C CYS A 476 -26.35 14.42 1.44
N ILE A 477 -27.02 15.18 0.56
CA ILE A 477 -27.05 16.64 0.64
C ILE A 477 -28.16 17.06 1.61
N LEU A 478 -27.75 17.63 2.73
CA LEU A 478 -28.62 18.09 3.81
C LEU A 478 -28.75 19.60 3.75
N ASN A 479 -29.97 20.09 3.56
CA ASN A 479 -30.27 21.51 3.58
C ASN A 479 -30.86 21.87 4.93
N THR A 480 -30.22 22.79 5.65
CA THR A 480 -30.75 23.29 6.93
C THR A 480 -31.81 24.35 6.67
N SER A 481 -32.85 24.40 7.52
CA SER A 481 -33.87 25.41 7.34
C SER A 481 -33.36 26.81 7.72
N LYS A 482 -34.19 27.80 7.41
CA LYS A 482 -34.00 29.20 7.78
C LYS A 482 -34.84 29.58 8.99
N ASN A 483 -35.40 28.59 9.69
CA ASN A 483 -36.33 28.81 10.79
C ASN A 483 -35.65 29.58 11.93
N GLU A 484 -36.17 30.76 12.26
CA GLU A 484 -35.64 31.58 13.34
C GLU A 484 -35.82 30.93 14.73
N GLU A 485 -36.84 30.07 14.88
CA GLU A 485 -37.17 29.37 16.12
C GLU A 485 -36.30 28.14 16.40
N ALA A 486 -35.51 27.68 15.42
CA ALA A 486 -34.68 26.48 15.55
C ALA A 486 -33.43 26.76 16.40
N LYS A 487 -33.50 26.48 17.70
CA LYS A 487 -32.44 26.78 18.68
C LYS A 487 -31.16 25.98 18.46
N SER A 488 -31.29 24.76 17.98
CA SER A 488 -30.18 23.92 17.52
C SER A 488 -30.61 23.10 16.30
N ILE A 489 -29.65 22.85 15.41
CA ILE A 489 -29.81 22.06 14.20
C ILE A 489 -28.75 20.98 14.21
N THR A 490 -29.17 19.72 14.04
CA THR A 490 -28.26 18.58 13.98
C THR A 490 -28.32 17.90 12.62
N LEU A 491 -27.19 17.30 12.23
CA LEU A 491 -27.08 16.53 11.00
C LEU A 491 -27.07 15.04 11.36
N ASP A 492 -28.15 14.34 11.08
CA ASP A 492 -28.28 12.93 11.40
C ASP A 492 -27.92 12.07 10.18
N TRP A 493 -27.38 10.89 10.44
CA TRP A 493 -27.03 9.92 9.42
C TRP A 493 -27.55 8.53 9.79
N SER A 494 -27.85 7.73 8.77
CA SER A 494 -28.20 6.33 8.94
C SER A 494 -27.69 5.46 7.78
N LEU A 495 -27.36 4.21 8.11
CA LEU A 495 -26.83 3.18 7.23
C LEU A 495 -27.82 2.02 7.14
N ALA A 496 -28.03 1.51 5.93
CA ALA A 496 -28.77 0.27 5.71
C ALA A 496 -27.86 -0.98 5.82
N ASP A 497 -28.46 -2.16 5.69
CA ASP A 497 -27.83 -3.49 5.90
C ASP A 497 -26.47 -3.73 5.21
N HIS A 498 -25.73 -4.68 5.78
CA HIS A 498 -24.30 -4.96 5.60
C HIS A 498 -23.88 -5.58 4.24
N VAL A 499 -24.74 -5.59 3.22
CA VAL A 499 -24.56 -6.41 2.00
C VAL A 499 -23.31 -6.05 1.19
N ASN A 500 -22.82 -4.81 1.30
CA ASN A 500 -21.74 -4.28 0.46
C ASN A 500 -20.50 -3.83 1.26
N ILE A 501 -20.33 -4.26 2.51
CA ILE A 501 -19.11 -3.95 3.27
C ILE A 501 -17.95 -4.77 2.69
N PRO A 502 -16.81 -4.15 2.30
CA PRO A 502 -15.67 -4.88 1.77
C PRO A 502 -15.01 -5.80 2.80
N ASP A 503 -14.49 -6.95 2.35
CA ASP A 503 -13.83 -7.93 3.23
C ASP A 503 -12.57 -7.39 3.94
N TRP A 504 -11.89 -6.43 3.31
CA TRP A 504 -10.70 -5.77 3.86
C TRP A 504 -11.03 -4.67 4.90
N ALA A 505 -12.30 -4.26 5.00
CA ALA A 505 -12.69 -3.14 5.85
C ALA A 505 -12.62 -3.51 7.34
N PHE A 506 -11.86 -2.72 8.09
CA PHE A 506 -11.67 -2.90 9.53
C PHE A 506 -12.43 -1.84 10.34
N SER A 507 -12.52 -0.63 9.81
CA SER A 507 -13.28 0.49 10.40
C SER A 507 -13.96 1.32 9.32
N TYR A 508 -14.93 2.14 9.73
CA TYR A 508 -15.56 3.13 8.87
C TYR A 508 -15.74 4.46 9.60
N THR A 509 -15.76 5.53 8.83
CA THR A 509 -15.95 6.88 9.34
C THR A 509 -16.99 7.59 8.48
N VAL A 510 -17.99 8.19 9.15
CA VAL A 510 -18.91 9.12 8.48
C VAL A 510 -18.23 10.49 8.45
N VAL A 511 -18.14 11.05 7.26
CA VAL A 511 -17.49 12.34 6.99
C VAL A 511 -18.51 13.35 6.52
N CYS A 512 -18.26 14.63 6.77
CA CYS A 512 -19.12 15.72 6.36
C CYS A 512 -18.31 16.80 5.63
N SER A 513 -18.87 17.39 4.60
CA SER A 513 -18.30 18.57 3.98
C SER A 513 -18.34 19.77 4.94
N LYS A 514 -17.49 20.77 4.68
CA LYS A 514 -17.76 22.12 5.21
C LYS A 514 -19.08 22.64 4.64
N ASN A 515 -19.54 23.75 5.21
CA ASN A 515 -20.68 24.50 4.69
C ASN A 515 -20.52 24.78 3.18
N LEU A 516 -21.43 24.25 2.36
CA LEU A 516 -21.35 24.36 0.90
C LEU A 516 -21.89 25.68 0.36
N LYS A 517 -22.66 26.43 1.16
CA LYS A 517 -23.30 27.67 0.73
C LYS A 517 -22.48 28.90 1.09
N LYS A 518 -21.91 28.91 2.29
CA LYS A 518 -21.21 30.06 2.88
C LYS A 518 -19.93 29.60 3.59
N PRO A 519 -18.73 30.03 3.14
CA PRO A 519 -17.46 29.71 3.79
C PRO A 519 -17.16 30.62 4.99
N TRP A 520 -17.96 31.67 5.20
CA TRP A 520 -18.02 32.48 6.41
C TRP A 520 -19.39 33.16 6.48
N PHE A 521 -19.84 33.54 7.67
CA PHE A 521 -21.03 34.38 7.85
C PHE A 521 -21.02 35.11 9.19
N VAL A 522 -21.83 36.15 9.31
CA VAL A 522 -22.21 36.75 10.60
C VAL A 522 -23.72 36.87 10.66
N SER A 523 -24.30 36.56 11.83
CA SER A 523 -25.74 36.69 12.07
C SER A 523 -26.03 37.80 13.07
N GLY A 524 -27.15 38.48 12.88
CA GLY A 524 -27.53 39.65 13.66
C GLY A 524 -29.03 39.84 13.66
N HIS A 525 -29.53 40.72 14.54
CA HIS A 525 -30.92 41.16 14.50
C HIS A 525 -30.94 42.64 14.13
N THR A 526 -31.90 43.02 13.30
CA THR A 526 -32.20 44.41 13.00
C THR A 526 -33.68 44.63 13.15
N SER A 527 -34.06 45.83 13.57
CA SER A 527 -35.46 46.26 13.57
C SER A 527 -35.78 47.28 12.50
N HIS A 528 -34.77 47.63 11.68
CA HIS A 528 -34.78 48.83 10.84
C HIS A 528 -34.30 48.50 9.43
N ILE A 529 -35.27 48.38 8.54
CA ILE A 529 -35.09 48.22 7.10
C ILE A 529 -35.73 49.45 6.45
N ILE A 530 -34.94 50.22 5.69
CA ILE A 530 -35.34 51.51 5.13
C ILE A 530 -35.18 51.46 3.61
N TYR A 531 -36.08 52.08 2.88
CA TYR A 531 -35.95 52.23 1.43
C TYR A 531 -35.30 53.57 1.14
N SER A 532 -34.31 53.61 0.25
CA SER A 532 -33.64 54.85 -0.10
C SER A 532 -33.54 55.10 -1.59
N LYS A 533 -33.48 56.39 -1.91
CA LYS A 533 -33.28 56.90 -3.25
C LYS A 533 -32.10 57.85 -3.25
N ILE A 534 -31.24 57.68 -4.24
CA ILE A 534 -30.16 58.62 -4.55
C ILE A 534 -30.56 59.31 -5.86
N ASP A 535 -30.66 60.63 -5.84
CA ASP A 535 -30.92 61.43 -7.04
C ASP A 535 -29.67 61.63 -7.92
N ALA A 536 -29.81 62.27 -9.07
CA ALA A 536 -28.72 62.46 -10.03
C ALA A 536 -27.59 63.37 -9.49
N GLU A 537 -27.88 64.14 -8.45
CA GLU A 537 -26.98 65.06 -7.76
C GLU A 537 -26.30 64.41 -6.53
N GLY A 538 -26.63 63.16 -6.20
CA GLY A 538 -26.05 62.40 -5.10
C GLY A 538 -26.72 62.63 -3.73
N THR A 539 -27.86 63.32 -3.69
CA THR A 539 -28.63 63.53 -2.46
C THR A 539 -29.48 62.30 -2.16
N LYS A 540 -29.45 61.88 -0.90
CA LYS A 540 -30.08 60.65 -0.42
C LYS A 540 -31.35 60.95 0.36
N THR A 541 -32.47 60.33 -0.02
CA THR A 541 -33.76 60.44 0.69
C THR A 541 -34.20 59.08 1.22
N PHE A 542 -34.71 59.05 2.46
CA PHE A 542 -35.13 57.84 3.17
C PHE A 542 -36.65 57.72 3.26
N ASN A 543 -37.17 56.52 3.05
CA ASN A 543 -38.59 56.19 3.09
C ASN A 543 -38.82 54.92 3.93
N LEU A 544 -39.88 54.92 4.73
CA LEU A 544 -40.33 53.71 5.45
C LEU A 544 -41.24 52.85 4.56
N ASP A 545 -42.02 53.46 3.69
CA ASP A 545 -42.89 52.67 2.81
C ASP A 545 -42.18 52.27 1.52
N TYR A 546 -42.53 51.08 1.04
CA TYR A 546 -42.13 50.63 -0.28
C TYR A 546 -42.66 51.59 -1.35
N ASP A 547 -41.76 52.17 -2.14
CA ASP A 547 -42.08 52.99 -3.32
C ASP A 547 -41.18 52.63 -4.49
N LEU A 548 -41.80 52.39 -5.66
CA LEU A 548 -41.14 52.11 -6.95
C LEU A 548 -40.13 53.18 -7.38
N SER A 549 -40.14 54.35 -6.75
CA SER A 549 -39.17 55.43 -7.00
C SER A 549 -37.84 55.31 -6.26
N ASN A 550 -37.70 54.33 -5.35
CA ASN A 550 -36.47 54.01 -4.61
C ASN A 550 -35.50 53.15 -5.44
N ASN A 551 -34.20 53.23 -5.12
CA ASN A 551 -33.13 52.54 -5.85
C ASN A 551 -32.37 51.52 -4.97
N TYR A 552 -32.50 51.58 -3.65
CA TYR A 552 -31.76 50.74 -2.70
C TYR A 552 -32.61 50.35 -1.48
N ILE A 553 -32.26 49.22 -0.88
CA ILE A 553 -32.73 48.80 0.46
C ILE A 553 -31.57 48.99 1.43
N GLU A 554 -31.82 49.63 2.56
CA GLU A 554 -30.83 49.87 3.59
C GLU A 554 -31.16 49.14 4.88
N ILE A 555 -30.15 48.46 5.40
CA ILE A 555 -30.27 47.66 6.62
C ILE A 555 -29.28 48.24 7.62
N ASP A 556 -29.79 48.70 8.75
CA ASP A 556 -28.93 49.22 9.81
C ASP A 556 -28.47 48.08 10.72
N ILE A 557 -27.14 47.91 10.79
CA ILE A 557 -26.47 46.91 11.62
C ILE A 557 -25.85 47.53 12.89
N ARG A 558 -26.20 48.78 13.24
CA ARG A 558 -25.68 49.46 14.44
C ARG A 558 -25.86 48.63 15.72
N GLY A 559 -27.04 48.03 15.92
CA GLY A 559 -27.31 47.16 17.08
C GLY A 559 -26.45 45.90 17.11
N PHE A 560 -26.03 45.39 15.95
CA PHE A 560 -25.06 44.29 15.88
C PHE A 560 -23.65 44.76 16.26
N ILE A 561 -23.26 45.95 15.83
CA ILE A 561 -21.95 46.54 16.18
C ILE A 561 -21.88 46.87 17.68
N GLU A 562 -22.94 47.43 18.25
CA GLU A 562 -23.03 47.74 19.69
C GLU A 562 -23.06 46.49 20.56
N SER A 563 -23.51 45.34 20.03
CA SER A 563 -23.42 44.04 20.71
C SER A 563 -22.08 43.31 20.52
N GLY A 564 -21.04 44.03 20.07
CA GLY A 564 -19.68 43.50 19.89
C GLY A 564 -19.43 42.83 18.53
N GLY A 565 -20.37 42.91 17.59
CA GLY A 565 -20.21 42.42 16.23
C GLY A 565 -19.34 43.33 15.36
N GLY A 566 -18.67 42.76 14.36
CA GLY A 566 -17.92 43.49 13.34
C GLY A 566 -18.26 42.99 11.94
N TYR A 567 -18.28 43.90 10.97
CA TYR A 567 -18.43 43.54 9.55
C TYR A 567 -17.69 44.53 8.66
N ASP A 568 -16.80 44.00 7.83
CA ASP A 568 -16.11 44.74 6.77
C ASP A 568 -16.66 44.32 5.41
N TYR A 569 -17.22 45.28 4.67
CA TYR A 569 -17.81 45.02 3.36
C TYR A 569 -16.81 44.50 2.34
N LYS A 570 -17.15 43.37 1.68
CA LYS A 570 -16.46 42.87 0.50
C LYS A 570 -17.41 42.81 -0.69
N ASN A 571 -16.90 43.18 -1.86
CA ASN A 571 -17.69 43.11 -3.09
C ASN A 571 -18.05 41.65 -3.40
N GLY A 572 -19.35 41.36 -3.51
CA GLY A 572 -19.88 40.01 -3.70
C GLY A 572 -20.63 39.47 -2.47
N ASP A 573 -20.57 40.15 -1.33
CA ASP A 573 -21.34 39.79 -0.14
C ASP A 573 -22.85 39.93 -0.36
N ARG A 574 -23.61 39.08 0.34
CA ARG A 574 -25.07 39.07 0.34
C ARG A 574 -25.57 39.08 1.77
N ILE A 575 -26.80 39.58 1.95
CA ILE A 575 -27.53 39.56 3.22
C ILE A 575 -28.86 38.84 3.02
N VAL A 576 -29.11 37.84 3.86
CA VAL A 576 -30.41 37.18 3.96
C VAL A 576 -31.13 37.78 5.15
N ILE A 577 -32.35 38.25 4.93
CA ILE A 577 -33.24 38.74 5.98
C ILE A 577 -34.40 37.75 6.11
N SER A 578 -34.67 37.30 7.32
CA SER A 578 -35.80 36.46 7.65
C SER A 578 -36.81 37.27 8.49
N ASN A 579 -38.09 37.01 8.26
CA ASN A 579 -39.20 37.58 9.03
C ASN A 579 -39.86 36.46 9.84
N LEU A 580 -40.44 36.80 11.00
CA LEU A 580 -41.21 35.91 11.88
C LEU A 580 -42.33 35.11 11.18
N ASN A 581 -42.79 35.54 10.00
CA ASN A 581 -43.77 34.83 9.18
C ASN A 581 -43.16 33.82 8.17
N GLY A 582 -41.85 33.57 8.21
CA GLY A 582 -41.16 32.55 7.41
C GLY A 582 -40.87 32.90 5.96
N SER A 583 -40.88 34.19 5.60
CA SER A 583 -40.43 34.67 4.27
C SER A 583 -39.01 35.21 4.38
N ASP A 584 -38.11 34.73 3.52
CA ASP A 584 -36.71 35.19 3.50
C ASP A 584 -36.36 35.90 2.21
N TYR A 585 -35.46 36.87 2.33
CA TYR A 585 -35.08 37.76 1.26
C TYR A 585 -33.57 37.81 1.16
N ASP A 586 -33.01 37.36 0.04
CA ASP A 586 -31.57 37.28 -0.20
C ASP A 586 -31.13 38.42 -1.12
N LEU A 587 -30.52 39.45 -0.55
CA LEU A 587 -30.16 40.69 -1.22
C LEU A 587 -28.64 40.81 -1.41
N LYS A 588 -28.21 41.26 -2.59
CA LYS A 588 -26.80 41.62 -2.82
C LYS A 588 -26.44 42.93 -2.11
N ILE A 589 -25.32 42.94 -1.39
CA ILE A 589 -24.75 44.14 -0.76
C ILE A 589 -23.89 44.89 -1.78
N ILE A 590 -24.20 46.17 -1.96
CA ILE A 590 -23.57 47.11 -2.91
C ILE A 590 -22.50 47.96 -2.22
N GLY A 591 -22.64 48.21 -0.91
CA GLY A 591 -21.67 48.96 -0.12
C GLY A 591 -22.12 49.17 1.32
N ILE A 592 -21.33 49.93 2.07
CA ILE A 592 -21.60 50.32 3.46
C ILE A 592 -21.37 51.82 3.64
N ASP A 593 -22.20 52.47 4.47
CA ASP A 593 -22.01 53.86 4.94
C ASP A 593 -22.32 53.93 6.43
N GLY A 594 -21.27 54.17 7.22
CA GLY A 594 -21.32 54.04 8.67
C GLY A 594 -21.77 52.64 9.09
N THR A 595 -22.94 52.53 9.71
CA THR A 595 -23.53 51.26 10.17
C THR A 595 -24.60 50.72 9.23
N ARG A 596 -24.77 51.28 8.03
CA ARG A 596 -25.85 50.90 7.09
C ARG A 596 -25.33 50.21 5.86
N LEU A 597 -25.94 49.07 5.56
CA LEU A 597 -25.66 48.27 4.39
C LEU A 597 -26.58 48.67 3.24
N TYR A 598 -26.00 49.06 2.10
CA TYR A 598 -26.76 49.31 0.87
C TYR A 598 -26.94 48.01 0.12
N CYS A 599 -28.19 47.64 -0.13
CA CYS A 599 -28.55 46.42 -0.80
C CYS A 599 -29.31 46.71 -2.11
N GLU A 600 -29.29 45.75 -3.03
CA GLU A 600 -30.06 45.83 -4.27
C GLU A 600 -31.55 45.98 -3.99
N TYR A 601 -32.23 46.82 -4.77
CA TYR A 601 -33.66 47.00 -4.66
C TYR A 601 -34.39 45.92 -5.44
N ASP A 602 -34.97 44.96 -4.73
CA ASP A 602 -35.77 43.88 -5.32
C ASP A 602 -37.27 44.25 -5.28
N LEU A 603 -37.86 44.33 -6.48
CA LEU A 603 -39.26 44.69 -6.71
C LEU A 603 -40.27 43.63 -6.22
N SER A 604 -39.81 42.44 -5.83
CA SER A 604 -40.64 41.37 -5.26
C SER A 604 -40.94 41.55 -3.76
N LEU A 605 -40.35 42.55 -3.10
CA LEU A 605 -40.33 42.73 -1.63
C LEU A 605 -41.41 43.67 -1.06
N ILE A 606 -42.62 43.68 -1.64
CA ILE A 606 -43.72 44.62 -1.30
C ILE A 606 -44.17 44.61 0.18
N THR A 607 -43.78 43.61 0.98
CA THR A 607 -44.39 43.31 2.29
C THR A 607 -43.45 43.38 3.50
N LEU A 608 -42.25 43.97 3.41
CA LEU A 608 -41.40 44.19 4.58
C LEU A 608 -41.82 45.47 5.33
N PRO A 609 -42.46 45.41 6.52
CA PRO A 609 -42.79 46.61 7.29
C PRO A 609 -41.53 47.26 7.85
N ALA A 610 -41.37 48.56 7.60
CA ALA A 610 -40.14 49.30 7.85
C ALA A 610 -39.93 49.83 9.28
N TYR A 611 -40.76 49.43 10.25
CA TYR A 611 -40.61 49.94 11.61
C TYR A 611 -41.17 48.98 12.66
N GLY A 612 -40.34 48.59 13.63
CA GLY A 612 -40.75 47.93 14.88
C GLY A 612 -40.79 46.39 14.89
N GLY A 613 -40.53 45.70 13.78
CA GLY A 613 -40.36 44.24 13.76
C GLY A 613 -38.93 43.82 14.10
N GLN A 614 -38.71 42.71 14.80
CA GLN A 614 -37.38 42.10 14.94
C GLN A 614 -37.14 41.16 13.75
N TYR A 615 -36.13 41.42 12.94
CA TYR A 615 -35.72 40.58 11.80
C TYR A 615 -34.37 39.93 12.10
N LEU A 616 -34.24 38.63 11.87
CA LEU A 616 -32.91 38.01 11.79
C LEU A 616 -32.30 38.35 10.44
N PHE A 617 -31.04 38.75 10.45
CA PHE A 617 -30.25 38.85 9.24
C PHE A 617 -29.00 38.00 9.33
N GLU A 618 -28.52 37.57 8.16
CA GLU A 618 -27.26 36.87 8.00
C GLU A 618 -26.50 37.44 6.81
N ILE A 619 -25.27 37.91 7.06
CA ILE A 619 -24.37 38.38 6.03
C ILE A 619 -23.37 37.28 5.71
N TYR A 620 -23.17 36.99 4.42
CA TYR A 620 -22.23 35.97 3.97
C TYR A 620 -21.69 36.27 2.57
N THR A 621 -20.53 35.70 2.24
CA THR A 621 -20.10 35.60 0.83
C THR A 621 -20.56 34.25 0.26
N PRO A 622 -21.29 34.20 -0.87
CA PRO A 622 -21.66 32.94 -1.49
C PRO A 622 -20.44 32.11 -1.91
N ALA A 623 -20.49 30.81 -1.67
CA ALA A 623 -19.48 29.88 -2.17
C ALA A 623 -19.45 29.90 -3.72
N PRO A 624 -18.26 29.77 -4.35
CA PRO A 624 -18.16 29.68 -5.81
C PRO A 624 -18.92 28.45 -6.34
N GLN A 625 -19.50 28.53 -7.53
CA GLN A 625 -20.41 27.47 -8.03
C GLN A 625 -19.72 26.16 -8.49
N ASN A 626 -18.39 26.10 -8.55
CA ASN A 626 -17.65 24.92 -9.02
C ASN A 626 -16.35 24.73 -8.20
N PHE A 627 -16.46 24.27 -6.97
CA PHE A 627 -15.29 23.84 -6.19
C PHE A 627 -15.38 22.35 -5.88
N ASP A 628 -14.21 21.70 -5.80
CA ASP A 628 -14.13 20.30 -5.38
C ASP A 628 -14.55 20.21 -3.91
N ILE A 629 -15.60 19.41 -3.65
CA ILE A 629 -16.11 19.21 -2.29
C ILE A 629 -15.13 18.30 -1.53
N LEU A 630 -14.49 18.87 -0.51
CA LEU A 630 -13.73 18.12 0.48
C LEU A 630 -14.63 17.72 1.65
N PHE A 631 -14.45 16.49 2.11
CA PHE A 631 -15.11 15.90 3.26
C PHE A 631 -14.12 15.78 4.41
N TYR A 632 -14.59 15.96 5.63
CA TYR A 632 -13.75 15.94 6.83
C TYR A 632 -14.28 14.94 7.85
N GLU A 633 -13.36 14.24 8.52
CA GLU A 633 -13.68 13.45 9.72
C GLU A 633 -14.36 14.34 10.78
N GLN A 634 -15.28 13.77 11.55
CA GLN A 634 -16.09 14.50 12.56
C GLN A 634 -15.74 14.10 14.01
N GLY A 635 -14.53 13.57 14.21
CA GLY A 635 -14.04 13.16 15.53
C GLY A 635 -14.63 11.83 16.03
N GLU A 636 -15.22 11.02 15.16
CA GLU A 636 -15.73 9.68 15.46
C GLU A 636 -15.28 8.70 14.38
N THR A 637 -14.95 7.47 14.76
CA THR A 637 -14.61 6.37 13.86
C THR A 637 -15.13 5.09 14.49
N TYR A 638 -15.77 4.25 13.69
CA TYR A 638 -16.51 3.09 14.17
C TYR A 638 -15.86 1.79 13.66
N PRO A 639 -15.79 0.74 14.49
CA PRO A 639 -15.29 -0.56 14.06
C PRO A 639 -16.24 -1.26 13.09
N ILE A 640 -15.70 -2.12 12.24
CA ILE A 640 -16.47 -3.19 11.62
C ILE A 640 -16.47 -4.40 12.57
N THR A 641 -17.65 -5.00 12.77
CA THR A 641 -17.79 -6.24 13.55
C THR A 641 -17.49 -7.42 12.63
N ASP A 642 -16.65 -8.35 13.10
CA ASP A 642 -16.18 -9.54 12.35
C ASP A 642 -15.50 -9.24 10.99
N PRO A 643 -14.47 -8.36 10.96
CA PRO A 643 -13.76 -8.04 9.73
C PRO A 643 -13.05 -9.28 9.16
N GLY A 644 -13.13 -9.48 7.84
CA GLY A 644 -12.63 -10.68 7.15
C GLY A 644 -13.50 -11.94 7.30
N GLY A 645 -14.57 -11.89 8.11
CA GLY A 645 -15.57 -12.93 8.27
C GLY A 645 -16.89 -12.56 7.59
N THR A 646 -17.94 -12.32 8.39
CA THR A 646 -19.21 -11.74 7.91
C THR A 646 -19.33 -10.30 8.41
N PRO A 647 -18.75 -9.32 7.71
CA PRO A 647 -18.61 -7.97 8.22
C PRO A 647 -19.97 -7.28 8.43
N THR A 648 -20.13 -6.63 9.59
CA THR A 648 -21.32 -5.82 9.92
C THR A 648 -20.96 -4.47 10.54
N PHE A 649 -21.83 -3.47 10.37
CA PHE A 649 -21.65 -2.15 10.99
C PHE A 649 -21.83 -2.24 12.50
N SER A 650 -20.89 -1.71 13.28
CA SER A 650 -21.05 -1.58 14.74
C SER A 650 -22.16 -0.60 15.13
N THR A 651 -22.31 0.49 14.36
CA THR A 651 -23.31 1.54 14.60
C THR A 651 -24.02 1.95 13.29
N THR A 652 -25.34 1.84 13.24
CA THR A 652 -26.11 2.10 12.02
C THR A 652 -26.71 3.49 11.92
N SER A 653 -26.64 4.30 12.97
CA SER A 653 -27.11 5.69 12.95
C SER A 653 -26.36 6.55 13.96
N GLY A 654 -26.27 7.84 13.70
CA GLY A 654 -25.67 8.79 14.62
C GLY A 654 -25.94 10.23 14.21
N THR A 655 -25.37 11.14 14.98
CA THR A 655 -25.57 12.58 14.81
C THR A 655 -24.21 13.26 14.74
N ILE A 656 -24.01 14.05 13.69
CA ILE A 656 -22.85 14.92 13.55
C ILE A 656 -23.18 16.25 14.21
N GLY A 657 -22.25 16.69 15.06
CA GLY A 657 -22.33 17.99 15.71
C GLY A 657 -22.28 19.12 14.68
N GLY A 658 -22.83 20.25 15.10
CA GLY A 658 -22.77 21.49 14.35
C GLY A 658 -21.37 22.03 14.07
N ASP A 659 -21.28 22.89 13.05
CA ASP A 659 -20.09 23.68 12.75
C ASP A 659 -20.16 25.10 13.34
N VAL A 660 -21.29 25.51 13.92
CA VAL A 660 -21.48 26.82 14.56
C VAL A 660 -21.90 26.63 16.01
N VAL A 661 -21.76 27.68 16.81
CA VAL A 661 -22.18 27.71 18.19
C VAL A 661 -23.32 28.70 18.38
N SER A 662 -24.33 28.30 19.17
CA SER A 662 -25.39 29.20 19.60
C SER A 662 -24.88 30.07 20.77
N ILE A 663 -24.95 31.39 20.63
CA ILE A 663 -24.56 32.35 21.66
C ILE A 663 -25.71 33.32 21.94
N ILE A 664 -25.77 33.87 23.15
CA ILE A 664 -26.76 34.90 23.50
C ILE A 664 -26.09 36.28 23.42
N ARG A 665 -26.71 37.23 22.73
CA ARG A 665 -26.30 38.65 22.77
C ARG A 665 -27.47 39.57 23.04
N SER A 666 -27.17 40.75 23.56
CA SER A 666 -28.14 41.83 23.66
C SER A 666 -28.55 42.28 22.25
N THR A 667 -29.86 42.42 22.06
CA THR A 667 -30.45 43.06 20.89
C THR A 667 -30.69 44.54 21.19
N PHE A 668 -30.71 45.33 20.12
CA PHE A 668 -31.07 46.74 20.20
C PHE A 668 -32.23 47.02 19.24
N ILE A 669 -33.20 47.79 19.72
CA ILE A 669 -34.33 48.28 18.93
C ILE A 669 -34.25 49.81 18.90
N TYR A 670 -34.67 50.44 17.81
CA TYR A 670 -34.79 51.90 17.87
C TYR A 670 -36.13 52.29 18.52
N SER A 671 -36.09 53.24 19.44
CA SER A 671 -37.29 53.84 20.01
C SER A 671 -37.83 55.01 19.18
N SER A 672 -36.97 55.63 18.37
CA SER A 672 -37.33 56.69 17.42
C SER A 672 -36.35 56.74 16.24
N PHE A 673 -36.84 57.17 15.06
CA PHE A 673 -36.05 57.29 13.82
C PHE A 673 -36.41 58.57 13.06
N ASP A 674 -35.42 59.39 12.70
CA ASP A 674 -35.58 60.61 11.90
C ASP A 674 -35.29 60.34 10.42
N LEU A 675 -36.30 60.46 9.57
CA LEU A 675 -36.19 60.23 8.11
C LEU A 675 -35.41 61.29 7.34
N THR A 676 -35.11 62.43 7.97
CA THR A 676 -34.42 63.56 7.32
C THR A 676 -32.91 63.43 7.41
N THR A 677 -32.43 63.03 8.59
CA THR A 677 -31.01 62.76 8.88
C THR A 677 -30.69 61.28 8.68
N GLY A 678 -31.72 60.44 8.70
CA GLY A 678 -31.61 59.00 8.76
C GLY A 678 -31.18 58.51 10.13
N GLU A 679 -30.98 59.34 11.16
CA GLU A 679 -30.47 58.88 12.47
C GLU A 679 -31.61 58.43 13.41
N GLY A 680 -31.34 57.45 14.27
CA GLY A 680 -32.28 57.01 15.30
C GLY A 680 -31.61 56.82 16.66
N VAL A 681 -32.45 56.74 17.70
CA VAL A 681 -32.04 56.44 19.09
C VAL A 681 -32.24 54.95 19.36
N LEU A 682 -31.17 54.25 19.75
CA LEU A 682 -31.21 52.84 20.15
C LEU A 682 -31.57 52.69 21.63
N GLU A 683 -32.39 51.67 21.92
CA GLU A 683 -32.74 51.20 23.25
C GLU A 683 -32.50 49.68 23.32
N SER A 684 -32.35 49.15 24.54
CA SER A 684 -32.17 47.71 24.75
C SER A 684 -33.42 46.95 24.34
N GLY A 685 -33.27 45.98 23.44
CA GLY A 685 -34.33 45.15 22.87
C GLY A 685 -34.52 43.79 23.54
N GLY A 686 -33.80 43.52 24.64
CA GLY A 686 -33.70 42.21 25.28
C GLY A 686 -32.50 41.40 24.77
N SER A 687 -32.49 40.09 24.99
CA SER A 687 -31.43 39.17 24.51
C SER A 687 -32.00 38.13 23.55
N GLN A 688 -31.23 37.76 22.52
CA GLN A 688 -31.61 36.73 21.53
C GLN A 688 -30.48 35.74 21.29
N ILE A 689 -30.83 34.57 20.73
CA ILE A 689 -29.87 33.54 20.33
C ILE A 689 -29.36 33.84 18.92
N TYR A 690 -28.04 33.86 18.77
CA TYR A 690 -27.31 34.03 17.52
C TYR A 690 -26.53 32.76 17.20
N GLN A 691 -26.41 32.44 15.93
CA GLN A 691 -25.42 31.47 15.47
C GLN A 691 -24.12 32.19 15.15
N SER A 692 -23.04 31.75 15.78
CA SER A 692 -21.70 32.31 15.62
C SER A 692 -20.73 31.25 15.14
N MET A 693 -19.77 31.67 14.31
CA MET A 693 -18.66 30.82 13.86
C MET A 693 -17.63 30.53 14.95
N SER A 694 -17.59 31.37 15.99
CA SER A 694 -16.68 31.29 17.12
C SER A 694 -17.43 31.51 18.43
N TYR A 695 -16.93 30.91 19.50
CA TYR A 695 -17.41 31.17 20.86
C TYR A 695 -17.12 32.63 21.31
N GLN A 696 -16.11 33.27 20.70
CA GLN A 696 -15.61 34.57 21.16
C GLN A 696 -16.56 35.73 20.84
N THR A 697 -16.60 36.69 21.76
CA THR A 697 -17.35 37.95 21.63
C THR A 697 -16.48 39.15 21.22
N ASP A 698 -15.15 39.01 21.24
CA ASP A 698 -14.21 40.03 20.77
C ASP A 698 -14.11 40.07 19.24
N VAL A 699 -13.97 41.29 18.71
CA VAL A 699 -14.12 41.61 17.28
C VAL A 699 -13.05 40.95 16.38
N ASP A 700 -11.83 40.75 16.89
CA ASP A 700 -10.72 40.22 16.09
C ASP A 700 -10.77 38.69 15.89
N ASP A 701 -11.49 37.97 16.75
CA ASP A 701 -11.53 36.50 16.77
C ASP A 701 -12.89 35.90 16.33
N ILE A 702 -13.95 36.72 16.19
CA ILE A 702 -15.27 36.29 15.66
C ILE A 702 -15.21 35.78 14.21
N VAL A 703 -14.14 36.11 13.47
CA VAL A 703 -13.93 35.71 12.07
C VAL A 703 -13.21 34.36 11.92
N GLN A 704 -12.68 33.78 13.00
CA GLN A 704 -12.06 32.46 12.95
C GLN A 704 -13.14 31.38 13.08
N TRP A 705 -13.31 30.57 12.03
CA TRP A 705 -14.29 29.47 12.00
C TRP A 705 -13.60 28.13 12.28
N ASN A 706 -13.11 27.97 13.51
CA ASN A 706 -12.58 26.68 13.97
C ASN A 706 -13.73 25.71 14.25
N THR A 707 -13.65 24.49 13.76
CA THR A 707 -14.68 23.46 13.92
C THR A 707 -14.08 22.12 14.32
N SER A 708 -14.92 21.14 14.66
CA SER A 708 -14.46 19.78 15.00
C SER A 708 -13.97 18.95 13.80
N ILE A 709 -13.63 19.61 12.69
CA ILE A 709 -13.11 18.94 11.50
C ILE A 709 -11.78 18.23 11.77
N GLY A 710 -11.69 17.00 11.30
CA GLY A 710 -10.47 16.20 11.26
C GLY A 710 -9.76 16.31 9.92
N ARG A 711 -9.20 15.20 9.46
CA ARG A 711 -8.45 15.13 8.19
C ARG A 711 -9.42 15.24 7.00
N GLY A 712 -8.95 15.84 5.91
CA GLY A 712 -9.73 16.10 4.71
C GLY A 712 -9.56 15.03 3.63
N PHE A 713 -10.64 14.69 2.93
CA PHE A 713 -10.72 13.68 1.88
C PHE A 713 -11.53 14.19 0.70
N ALA A 714 -11.07 13.91 -0.51
CA ALA A 714 -11.81 14.24 -1.72
C ALA A 714 -12.75 13.10 -2.14
N GLU A 715 -13.90 13.47 -2.70
CA GLU A 715 -14.70 12.55 -3.51
C GLU A 715 -13.94 12.27 -4.81
N SER A 716 -13.77 11.00 -5.17
CA SER A 716 -13.07 10.60 -6.38
C SER A 716 -13.66 9.32 -6.93
N THR A 717 -13.76 9.24 -8.25
CA THR A 717 -14.17 8.02 -8.97
C THR A 717 -12.99 7.10 -9.30
N ILE A 718 -11.77 7.51 -8.96
CA ILE A 718 -10.54 6.85 -9.43
C ILE A 718 -10.19 5.61 -8.59
N GLY A 719 -10.75 5.47 -7.37
CA GLY A 719 -10.68 4.23 -6.57
C GLY A 719 -9.27 3.69 -6.36
N GLN A 720 -9.15 2.36 -6.33
CA GLN A 720 -7.89 1.63 -6.29
C GLN A 720 -7.09 1.87 -7.58
N LYS A 721 -5.80 2.13 -7.45
CA LYS A 721 -4.90 2.40 -8.57
C LYS A 721 -3.89 1.28 -8.72
N ASN A 722 -3.92 0.61 -9.88
CA ASN A 722 -2.83 -0.25 -10.32
C ASN A 722 -1.82 0.58 -11.12
N LYS A 723 -0.57 0.59 -10.69
CA LYS A 723 0.51 1.36 -11.30
C LYS A 723 1.64 0.46 -11.79
N PRO A 724 1.47 -0.22 -12.94
CA PRO A 724 2.41 -1.25 -13.39
C PRO A 724 3.78 -0.73 -13.83
N ASN A 725 3.86 0.52 -14.30
CA ASN A 725 5.12 1.11 -14.79
C ASN A 725 5.78 2.07 -13.78
N TYR A 726 5.19 2.21 -12.59
CA TYR A 726 5.65 3.14 -11.57
C TYR A 726 6.51 2.45 -10.53
N PHE A 727 7.35 3.25 -9.89
CA PHE A 727 8.09 2.87 -8.70
C PHE A 727 8.14 4.02 -7.71
N ARG A 728 8.20 3.69 -6.42
CA ARG A 728 8.36 4.64 -5.31
C ARG A 728 9.67 4.35 -4.58
N ILE A 729 10.27 5.40 -4.02
CA ILE A 729 11.53 5.32 -3.27
C ILE A 729 11.28 5.77 -1.84
N SER A 730 11.83 5.05 -0.87
CA SER A 730 11.76 5.43 0.55
C SER A 730 12.70 6.59 0.89
N GLN A 731 12.53 7.13 2.08
CA GLN A 731 13.55 7.98 2.69
C GLN A 731 14.86 7.21 2.91
N LEU A 732 15.94 7.97 3.16
CA LEU A 732 17.28 7.44 3.34
C LEU A 732 17.38 6.67 4.67
N TYR A 733 17.89 5.44 4.60
CA TYR A 733 18.36 4.73 5.78
C TYR A 733 19.67 5.32 6.30
N ILE A 734 19.63 5.81 7.54
CA ILE A 734 20.78 6.37 8.24
C ILE A 734 21.33 5.32 9.20
N ALA A 735 22.51 4.79 8.88
CA ALA A 735 23.19 3.81 9.71
C ALA A 735 23.55 4.41 11.09
N ASP A 736 23.58 3.57 12.12
CA ASP A 736 23.87 3.92 13.53
C ASP A 736 22.89 4.94 14.16
N THR A 737 21.76 5.19 13.50
CA THR A 737 20.62 5.88 14.12
C THR A 737 19.49 4.93 14.41
N GLU A 738 18.65 5.33 15.36
CA GLU A 738 17.46 4.58 15.73
C GLU A 738 16.35 4.66 14.67
N ILE A 739 16.43 5.57 13.69
CA ILE A 739 15.40 5.80 12.66
C ILE A 739 15.88 5.19 11.34
N THR A 740 15.05 4.34 10.72
CA THR A 740 15.44 3.61 9.51
C THR A 740 15.03 4.29 8.20
N GLY A 741 14.03 5.17 8.16
CA GLY A 741 13.54 5.82 6.92
C GLY A 741 12.97 4.89 5.82
N LEU A 742 13.20 3.57 5.87
CA LEU A 742 12.83 2.60 4.83
C LEU A 742 11.33 2.31 4.72
N ASN A 743 10.56 2.63 5.76
CA ASN A 743 9.10 2.57 5.80
C ASN A 743 8.45 3.94 5.54
N GLU A 744 9.24 4.98 5.31
CA GLU A 744 8.76 6.33 5.08
C GLU A 744 8.83 6.65 3.59
N PHE A 745 7.68 7.00 3.01
CA PHE A 745 7.52 7.32 1.60
C PHE A 745 6.76 8.63 1.47
N ASP A 746 7.05 9.39 0.42
CA ASP A 746 6.27 10.59 0.12
C ASP A 746 5.15 10.27 -0.88
N VAL A 747 4.00 10.93 -0.71
CA VAL A 747 2.81 10.76 -1.56
C VAL A 747 3.05 11.36 -2.95
N ASP A 748 3.82 12.44 -3.01
CA ASP A 748 4.06 13.20 -4.23
C ASP A 748 5.26 12.68 -5.05
N GLU A 749 6.06 11.76 -4.51
CA GLU A 749 7.26 11.22 -5.15
C GLU A 749 7.01 9.88 -5.88
N ASP A 750 6.15 9.90 -6.89
CA ASP A 750 5.96 8.77 -7.79
C ASP A 750 6.76 8.92 -9.08
N TYR A 751 7.62 7.94 -9.35
CA TYR A 751 8.42 7.88 -10.56
C TYR A 751 7.87 6.83 -11.50
N HIS A 752 8.06 7.00 -12.80
CA HIS A 752 7.60 6.05 -13.81
C HIS A 752 8.69 5.74 -14.84
N THR A 753 8.63 4.50 -15.34
CA THR A 753 9.37 4.10 -16.53
C THR A 753 8.57 4.42 -17.80
N PRO A 754 9.24 4.59 -18.95
CA PRO A 754 8.55 4.83 -20.22
C PRO A 754 7.49 3.76 -20.52
N LEU A 755 6.38 4.14 -21.13
CA LEU A 755 5.26 3.22 -21.42
C LEU A 755 5.69 2.04 -22.29
N GLU A 756 6.69 2.21 -23.17
CA GLU A 756 7.24 1.13 -24.00
C GLU A 756 7.95 0.02 -23.19
N ASN A 757 8.25 0.24 -21.91
CA ASN A 757 8.85 -0.75 -21.03
C ASN A 757 7.88 -1.91 -20.75
N GLY A 758 6.57 -1.62 -20.79
CA GLY A 758 5.54 -2.48 -20.23
C GLY A 758 5.69 -2.65 -18.72
N ASP A 759 4.78 -3.45 -18.14
CA ASP A 759 4.69 -3.66 -16.70
C ASP A 759 6.05 -4.05 -16.09
N LEU A 760 6.44 -3.39 -14.99
CA LEU A 760 7.71 -3.69 -14.32
C LEU A 760 7.68 -5.09 -13.70
N GLN A 761 8.68 -5.89 -14.04
CA GLN A 761 8.84 -7.26 -13.56
C GLN A 761 9.98 -7.37 -12.54
N LYS A 762 11.04 -6.58 -12.70
CA LYS A 762 12.20 -6.61 -11.81
C LYS A 762 12.95 -5.28 -11.74
N LEU A 763 13.25 -4.83 -10.53
CA LEU A 763 14.26 -3.80 -10.25
C LEU A 763 15.55 -4.49 -9.81
N GLN A 764 16.62 -4.35 -10.61
CA GLN A 764 17.91 -4.99 -10.35
C GLN A 764 19.02 -3.94 -10.24
N PRO A 765 19.60 -3.74 -9.03
CA PRO A 765 20.78 -2.90 -8.86
C PRO A 765 21.94 -3.45 -9.70
N THR A 766 22.69 -2.53 -10.31
CA THR A 766 23.89 -2.86 -11.09
C THR A 766 24.90 -1.71 -11.00
N SER A 767 26.17 -2.01 -11.26
CA SER A 767 27.23 -1.01 -11.37
C SER A 767 27.81 -1.03 -12.78
N LYS A 768 27.98 0.15 -13.40
CA LYS A 768 28.84 0.24 -14.59
C LYS A 768 30.27 0.06 -14.11
N GLN A 769 30.94 -1.01 -14.55
CA GLN A 769 32.35 -1.25 -14.20
C GLN A 769 33.18 0.01 -14.52
N GLN A 770 33.81 0.56 -13.46
CA GLN A 770 34.92 1.53 -13.40
C GLN A 770 34.71 2.96 -12.89
N GLN A 771 33.51 3.44 -12.54
CA GLN A 771 33.36 4.66 -11.73
C GLN A 771 31.91 4.82 -11.26
N GLU A 772 31.72 4.93 -9.94
CA GLU A 772 30.55 5.52 -9.24
C GLU A 772 29.32 5.76 -10.13
N GLY A 773 28.50 4.73 -10.33
CA GLY A 773 27.21 4.88 -11.01
C GLY A 773 26.13 4.13 -10.25
N ASN A 774 25.18 4.85 -9.67
CA ASN A 774 24.06 4.29 -8.91
C ASN A 774 22.91 3.96 -9.85
N VAL A 775 23.05 2.86 -10.58
CA VAL A 775 22.06 2.47 -11.59
C VAL A 775 21.20 1.30 -11.09
N VAL A 776 19.89 1.47 -11.16
CA VAL A 776 18.93 0.37 -11.08
C VAL A 776 18.45 0.07 -12.49
N LEU A 777 18.58 -1.18 -12.91
CA LEU A 777 17.99 -1.65 -14.16
C LEU A 777 16.54 -2.04 -13.88
N ALA A 778 15.60 -1.29 -14.45
CA ALA A 778 14.18 -1.57 -14.43
C ALA A 778 13.81 -2.44 -15.64
N ILE A 779 13.62 -3.73 -15.40
CA ILE A 779 13.25 -4.72 -16.41
C ILE A 779 11.73 -4.80 -16.44
N GLY A 780 11.14 -4.30 -17.52
CA GLY A 780 9.71 -4.43 -17.79
C GLY A 780 9.40 -5.67 -18.62
N ARG A 781 8.12 -5.85 -18.92
CA ARG A 781 7.63 -6.96 -19.73
C ARG A 781 8.21 -6.98 -21.14
N SER A 782 8.33 -5.81 -21.77
CA SER A 782 8.71 -5.69 -23.18
C SER A 782 10.05 -4.99 -23.42
N ASN A 783 10.50 -4.16 -22.48
CA ASN A 783 11.78 -3.48 -22.60
C ASN A 783 12.46 -3.32 -21.23
N THR A 784 13.63 -2.69 -21.23
CA THR A 784 14.34 -2.31 -20.00
C THR A 784 14.69 -0.82 -20.01
N ALA A 785 14.72 -0.22 -18.81
CA ALA A 785 15.14 1.15 -18.57
C ALA A 785 16.22 1.20 -17.48
N SER A 786 17.19 2.11 -17.61
CA SER A 786 18.17 2.42 -16.56
C SER A 786 17.70 3.62 -15.74
N ILE A 787 17.55 3.44 -14.43
CA ILE A 787 17.21 4.48 -13.45
C ILE A 787 18.50 4.92 -12.77
N TYR A 788 18.81 6.21 -12.81
CA TYR A 788 19.97 6.82 -12.14
C TYR A 788 19.51 7.49 -10.84
N ILE A 789 20.04 7.02 -9.70
CA ILE A 789 19.67 7.52 -8.36
C ILE A 789 20.74 8.50 -7.85
N ASP A 790 20.29 9.64 -7.31
CA ASP A 790 21.12 10.75 -6.82
C ASP A 790 22.18 11.28 -7.85
N GLU A 791 21.91 11.13 -9.15
CA GLU A 791 22.80 11.55 -10.24
C GLU A 791 22.01 12.16 -11.40
N THR A 792 22.15 13.46 -11.67
CA THR A 792 21.64 14.08 -12.91
C THR A 792 22.74 14.22 -13.95
N SER A 793 22.40 13.95 -15.20
CA SER A 793 23.32 14.13 -16.34
C SER A 793 22.99 15.43 -17.08
N LEU A 794 23.94 16.37 -17.12
CA LEU A 794 23.83 17.57 -17.95
C LEU A 794 24.24 17.26 -19.39
N ASN A 795 23.27 17.23 -20.31
CA ASN A 795 23.55 17.08 -21.74
C ASN A 795 23.91 18.45 -22.34
N ILE A 796 25.21 18.80 -22.31
CA ILE A 796 25.75 19.90 -23.13
C ILE A 796 26.10 19.33 -24.50
N ALA A 797 25.78 20.07 -25.57
CA ALA A 797 25.80 19.62 -26.96
C ALA A 797 27.19 19.29 -27.58
N ASN A 798 28.19 18.85 -26.80
CA ASN A 798 29.52 18.44 -27.29
C ASN A 798 30.04 17.21 -26.51
N GLU A 799 29.68 16.00 -26.98
CA GLU A 799 30.33 14.67 -26.84
C GLU A 799 31.03 14.24 -25.53
N THR A 800 30.82 14.91 -24.41
CA THR A 800 31.31 14.50 -23.08
C THR A 800 30.24 14.77 -22.03
N SER A 801 29.59 13.71 -21.56
CA SER A 801 28.59 13.77 -20.49
C SER A 801 29.29 13.87 -19.13
N PHE A 802 29.04 14.95 -18.38
CA PHE A 802 29.44 15.09 -16.97
C PHE A 802 28.25 14.70 -16.08
N LEU A 803 28.49 13.86 -15.07
CA LEU A 803 27.54 13.57 -13.99
C LEU A 803 27.66 14.68 -12.94
N VAL A 804 26.54 15.26 -12.54
CA VAL A 804 26.45 16.31 -11.52
C VAL A 804 25.49 15.81 -10.43
N SER A 805 25.86 15.98 -9.16
CA SER A 805 24.96 15.70 -8.03
C SER A 805 23.80 16.70 -8.04
N SER A 806 22.56 16.21 -8.12
CA SER A 806 21.34 17.02 -7.98
C SER A 806 20.74 16.90 -6.60
N ASP A 807 19.92 17.88 -6.23
CA ASP A 807 19.02 17.79 -5.07
C ASP A 807 17.80 16.88 -5.34
N GLU A 808 17.56 16.48 -6.60
CA GLU A 808 16.52 15.50 -6.98
C GLU A 808 16.95 14.05 -6.71
N THR A 809 16.08 13.29 -6.03
CA THR A 809 16.27 11.87 -5.63
C THR A 809 16.45 10.92 -6.82
N VAL A 810 15.79 11.18 -7.95
CA VAL A 810 15.94 10.43 -9.20
C VAL A 810 16.39 11.39 -10.29
N GLY A 811 17.59 11.18 -10.84
CA GLY A 811 18.14 12.15 -11.79
C GLY A 811 17.78 11.90 -13.25
N ALA A 812 17.64 10.65 -13.69
CA ALA A 812 17.12 10.32 -15.03
C ALA A 812 16.62 8.87 -15.12
N VAL A 813 15.55 8.65 -15.89
CA VAL A 813 15.13 7.32 -16.35
C VAL A 813 15.36 7.23 -17.85
N ARG A 814 16.21 6.29 -18.29
CA ARG A 814 16.58 6.14 -19.71
C ARG A 814 16.15 4.77 -20.25
N SER A 815 15.24 4.77 -21.20
CA SER A 815 14.84 3.58 -21.97
C SER A 815 16.03 3.02 -22.73
N SER A 816 16.15 1.69 -22.80
CA SER A 816 17.05 1.05 -23.75
C SER A 816 16.33 0.85 -25.09
N ASN A 817 16.90 1.34 -26.20
CA ASN A 817 16.26 1.22 -27.52
C ASN A 817 16.39 -0.18 -28.15
N LYS A 818 16.60 -1.23 -27.34
CA LYS A 818 16.86 -2.58 -27.85
C LYS A 818 15.69 -3.54 -27.74
N GLY A 819 14.65 -3.21 -26.96
CA GLY A 819 13.39 -3.97 -26.93
C GLY A 819 13.52 -5.35 -26.27
N TYR A 820 14.33 -5.46 -25.21
CA TYR A 820 14.49 -6.70 -24.46
C TYR A 820 13.81 -6.57 -23.09
N GLY A 821 12.83 -7.43 -22.81
CA GLY A 821 12.09 -7.49 -21.55
C GLY A 821 12.16 -8.88 -20.90
N THR A 822 11.24 -9.18 -19.97
CA THR A 822 11.07 -10.54 -19.44
C THR A 822 9.64 -10.78 -18.94
N VAL A 823 9.18 -12.02 -18.93
CA VAL A 823 8.02 -12.49 -18.14
C VAL A 823 8.44 -13.48 -17.05
N ASN A 824 9.74 -13.74 -16.93
CA ASN A 824 10.36 -14.68 -16.00
C ASN A 824 11.36 -13.92 -15.11
N PRO A 825 10.90 -13.08 -14.18
CA PRO A 825 11.77 -12.29 -13.30
C PRO A 825 12.68 -13.14 -12.39
N GLU A 826 12.35 -14.42 -12.18
CA GLU A 826 13.19 -15.42 -11.51
C GLU A 826 14.44 -15.81 -12.32
N SER A 827 14.48 -15.51 -13.62
CA SER A 827 15.68 -15.66 -14.46
C SER A 827 16.69 -14.53 -14.26
N VAL A 828 16.31 -13.44 -13.59
CA VAL A 828 17.12 -12.22 -13.49
C VAL A 828 18.12 -12.31 -12.35
N PHE A 829 19.41 -12.10 -12.63
CA PHE A 829 20.43 -11.91 -11.60
C PHE A 829 21.57 -10.99 -12.07
N GLU A 830 22.32 -10.46 -11.11
CA GLU A 830 23.53 -9.65 -11.34
C GLU A 830 24.79 -10.44 -10.96
N TYR A 831 25.85 -10.29 -11.76
CA TYR A 831 27.19 -10.79 -11.47
C TYR A 831 28.27 -9.86 -12.05
N ARG A 832 29.13 -9.30 -11.20
CA ARG A 832 30.29 -8.45 -11.58
C ARG A 832 29.90 -7.26 -12.48
N GLY A 833 28.76 -6.63 -12.25
CA GLY A 833 28.22 -5.53 -13.05
C GLY A 833 27.50 -5.95 -14.32
N HIS A 834 27.42 -7.25 -14.60
CA HIS A 834 26.59 -7.80 -15.68
C HIS A 834 25.25 -8.23 -15.14
N VAL A 835 24.16 -7.89 -15.84
CA VAL A 835 22.81 -8.39 -15.52
C VAL A 835 22.38 -9.35 -16.61
N PHE A 836 21.82 -10.49 -16.21
CA PHE A 836 21.44 -11.57 -17.10
C PHE A 836 19.96 -11.89 -16.93
N TRP A 837 19.24 -12.18 -18.02
CA TRP A 837 17.84 -12.60 -17.96
C TRP A 837 17.37 -13.30 -19.23
N TRP A 838 16.24 -14.00 -19.13
CA TRP A 838 15.53 -14.61 -20.25
C TRP A 838 14.47 -13.66 -20.81
N ASP A 839 14.52 -13.43 -22.12
CA ASP A 839 13.45 -12.76 -22.87
C ASP A 839 12.73 -13.79 -23.75
N LYS A 840 11.52 -14.15 -23.34
CA LYS A 840 10.66 -15.09 -24.06
C LYS A 840 10.22 -14.56 -25.42
N ASP A 841 9.87 -13.28 -25.51
CA ASP A 841 9.30 -12.68 -26.73
C ASP A 841 10.37 -12.57 -27.82
N SER A 842 11.62 -12.28 -27.43
CA SER A 842 12.78 -12.30 -28.32
C SER A 842 13.41 -13.69 -28.48
N ALA A 843 12.92 -14.70 -27.76
CA ALA A 843 13.45 -16.06 -27.68
C ALA A 843 14.98 -16.13 -27.45
N CYS A 844 15.47 -15.27 -26.55
CA CYS A 844 16.90 -15.19 -26.27
C CYS A 844 17.20 -14.88 -24.81
N PHE A 845 18.31 -15.45 -24.34
CA PHE A 845 18.93 -15.09 -23.08
C PHE A 845 19.89 -13.93 -23.33
N VAL A 846 19.78 -12.87 -22.52
CA VAL A 846 20.45 -11.60 -22.75
C VAL A 846 21.38 -11.22 -21.59
N ARG A 847 22.41 -10.45 -21.92
CA ARG A 847 23.38 -9.88 -20.98
C ARG A 847 23.40 -8.36 -21.15
N TYR A 848 23.15 -7.64 -20.06
CA TYR A 848 23.51 -6.23 -19.92
C TYR A 848 24.96 -6.13 -19.46
N ALA A 849 25.77 -5.37 -20.18
CA ALA A 849 27.16 -5.09 -19.88
C ALA A 849 27.49 -3.62 -20.19
N SER A 850 28.76 -3.23 -20.01
CA SER A 850 29.24 -1.87 -20.28
C SER A 850 28.99 -1.40 -21.73
N ASN A 851 28.93 -2.33 -22.69
CA ASN A 851 28.60 -2.09 -24.10
C ASN A 851 27.10 -2.14 -24.41
N GLY A 852 26.24 -2.20 -23.38
CA GLY A 852 24.79 -2.28 -23.48
C GLY A 852 24.25 -3.71 -23.41
N ILE A 853 23.02 -3.91 -23.88
CA ILE A 853 22.33 -5.20 -23.86
C ILE A 853 22.70 -6.02 -25.11
N PHE A 854 23.02 -7.29 -24.94
CA PHE A 854 23.37 -8.20 -26.03
C PHE A 854 22.79 -9.61 -25.78
N PRO A 855 22.18 -10.26 -26.79
CA PRO A 855 21.66 -11.62 -26.68
C PRO A 855 22.79 -12.65 -26.72
N ILE A 856 23.11 -13.28 -25.58
CA ILE A 856 24.15 -14.34 -25.52
C ILE A 856 23.71 -15.64 -26.20
N SER A 857 22.42 -15.79 -26.50
CA SER A 857 21.93 -16.89 -27.35
C SER A 857 22.51 -16.85 -28.77
N SER A 858 23.01 -15.70 -29.27
CA SER A 858 23.63 -15.62 -30.60
C SER A 858 24.94 -16.40 -30.73
N TYR A 859 25.51 -16.87 -29.61
CA TYR A 859 26.71 -17.70 -29.60
C TYR A 859 26.37 -19.16 -29.92
N LYS A 860 25.89 -19.41 -31.15
CA LYS A 860 25.57 -20.73 -31.74
C LYS A 860 24.48 -21.55 -31.03
N ALA A 861 23.59 -20.90 -30.27
CA ALA A 861 22.51 -21.56 -29.53
C ALA A 861 21.11 -20.99 -29.83
N GLN A 862 20.91 -20.16 -30.85
CA GLN A 862 19.63 -19.50 -31.11
C GLN A 862 18.48 -20.48 -31.35
N THR A 863 18.76 -21.57 -32.07
CA THR A 863 17.79 -22.61 -32.42
C THR A 863 17.30 -23.35 -31.19
N TYR A 864 18.18 -23.59 -30.21
CA TYR A 864 17.80 -24.16 -28.93
C TYR A 864 16.83 -23.25 -28.17
N PHE A 865 17.19 -21.98 -27.97
CA PHE A 865 16.35 -21.03 -27.23
C PHE A 865 15.02 -20.75 -27.92
N LYS A 866 14.99 -20.74 -29.26
CA LYS A 866 13.74 -20.63 -30.00
C LYS A 866 12.80 -21.81 -29.73
N LYS A 867 13.32 -23.04 -29.70
CA LYS A 867 12.54 -24.22 -29.34
C LYS A 867 12.03 -24.15 -27.90
N GLN A 868 12.87 -23.68 -26.96
CA GLN A 868 12.46 -23.48 -25.57
C GLN A 868 11.32 -22.45 -25.48
N ALA A 869 11.43 -21.31 -26.16
CA ALA A 869 10.38 -20.29 -26.19
C ALA A 869 9.06 -20.81 -26.77
N ASP A 870 9.12 -21.61 -27.85
CA ASP A 870 7.94 -22.22 -28.49
C ASP A 870 7.27 -23.27 -27.58
N GLN A 871 8.05 -23.96 -26.74
CA GLN A 871 7.57 -24.98 -25.79
C GLN A 871 7.14 -24.41 -24.44
N GLN A 872 7.59 -23.19 -24.10
CA GLN A 872 7.33 -22.57 -22.80
C GLN A 872 5.86 -22.16 -22.68
N GLY A 873 5.15 -22.76 -21.72
CA GLY A 873 3.83 -22.35 -21.27
C GLY A 873 3.80 -20.94 -20.67
N ALA A 874 2.60 -20.47 -20.31
CA ALA A 874 2.44 -19.18 -19.63
C ALA A 874 2.92 -19.20 -18.16
N SER A 875 2.85 -20.37 -17.51
CA SER A 875 3.25 -20.61 -16.12
C SER A 875 4.65 -21.21 -15.96
N ASP A 876 5.32 -21.51 -17.08
CA ASP A 876 6.59 -22.22 -17.09
C ASP A 876 7.72 -21.27 -16.66
N LEU A 877 8.49 -21.71 -15.67
CA LEU A 877 9.56 -20.93 -15.06
C LEU A 877 10.88 -21.08 -15.81
N VAL A 878 11.71 -20.03 -15.73
CA VAL A 878 13.09 -20.06 -16.22
C VAL A 878 14.01 -19.58 -15.11
N ILE A 879 14.75 -20.51 -14.52
CA ILE A 879 15.57 -20.25 -13.36
C ILE A 879 17.02 -20.13 -13.83
N SER A 880 17.74 -19.12 -13.34
CA SER A 880 19.13 -18.96 -13.72
C SER A 880 20.02 -18.50 -12.57
N GLY A 881 21.30 -18.80 -12.67
CA GLY A 881 22.29 -18.41 -11.67
C GLY A 881 23.72 -18.63 -12.16
N ILE A 882 24.68 -18.23 -11.34
CA ILE A 882 26.10 -18.29 -11.68
C ILE A 882 26.85 -19.19 -10.71
N ASP A 883 27.79 -19.98 -11.24
CA ASP A 883 28.84 -20.62 -10.48
C ASP A 883 30.11 -19.75 -10.53
N PRO A 884 30.50 -19.09 -9.42
CA PRO A 884 31.71 -18.28 -9.38
C PRO A 884 33.01 -19.08 -9.51
N TYR A 885 33.00 -20.36 -9.13
CA TYR A 885 34.19 -21.22 -9.22
C TYR A 885 34.55 -21.52 -10.67
N LEU A 886 33.55 -21.89 -11.46
CA LEU A 886 33.71 -22.19 -12.89
C LEU A 886 33.55 -20.97 -13.79
N ASN A 887 33.11 -19.82 -13.24
CA ASN A 887 32.72 -18.63 -13.98
C ASN A 887 31.66 -18.92 -15.07
N ARG A 888 30.62 -19.67 -14.67
CA ARG A 888 29.60 -20.21 -15.57
C ARG A 888 28.18 -19.88 -15.17
N LEU A 889 27.40 -19.48 -16.14
CA LEU A 889 25.95 -19.29 -16.01
C LEU A 889 25.25 -20.62 -16.24
N PHE A 890 24.24 -20.93 -15.43
CA PHE A 890 23.36 -22.08 -15.56
C PHE A 890 21.92 -21.60 -15.71
N VAL A 891 21.19 -22.20 -16.67
CA VAL A 891 19.80 -21.86 -16.98
C VAL A 891 18.97 -23.13 -17.04
N THR A 892 17.89 -23.18 -16.27
CA THR A 892 16.94 -24.29 -16.22
C THR A 892 15.60 -23.82 -16.75
N PHE A 893 15.02 -24.58 -17.68
CA PHE A 893 13.67 -24.38 -18.19
C PHE A 893 12.74 -25.41 -17.58
N GLU A 894 11.66 -24.95 -16.94
CA GLU A 894 10.58 -25.80 -16.46
C GLU A 894 9.52 -25.95 -17.56
N THR A 895 9.74 -26.84 -18.51
CA THR A 895 8.77 -27.11 -19.60
C THR A 895 7.86 -28.29 -19.29
N ALA A 896 6.56 -28.14 -19.55
CA ALA A 896 5.52 -29.12 -19.22
C ALA A 896 5.59 -30.48 -19.98
N ASP A 897 6.36 -30.58 -21.07
CA ASP A 897 6.22 -31.69 -22.05
C ASP A 897 7.51 -32.47 -22.34
N THR A 898 8.48 -32.45 -21.42
CA THR A 898 9.70 -33.25 -21.54
C THR A 898 9.89 -34.15 -20.32
N THR A 899 9.99 -35.46 -20.55
CA THR A 899 10.29 -36.47 -19.52
C THR A 899 11.65 -36.26 -18.84
N GLU A 900 12.48 -35.32 -19.31
CA GLU A 900 13.71 -34.87 -18.67
C GLU A 900 13.80 -33.34 -18.73
N LYS A 901 13.56 -32.65 -17.62
CA LYS A 901 13.97 -31.25 -17.46
C LYS A 901 15.51 -31.18 -17.54
N LYS A 902 16.09 -30.22 -18.27
CA LYS A 902 17.55 -30.10 -18.46
C LYS A 902 18.02 -28.67 -18.20
N THR A 903 19.20 -28.55 -17.61
CA THR A 903 19.87 -27.26 -17.36
C THR A 903 20.98 -27.05 -18.38
N ILE A 904 21.11 -25.87 -18.96
CA ILE A 904 22.18 -25.53 -19.92
C ILE A 904 23.18 -24.55 -19.29
N SER A 905 24.46 -24.67 -19.63
CA SER A 905 25.53 -23.83 -19.09
C SER A 905 26.23 -22.96 -20.14
N PHE A 906 26.57 -21.71 -19.76
CA PHE A 906 27.31 -20.74 -20.56
C PHE A 906 28.61 -20.35 -19.87
N ASP A 907 29.71 -20.42 -20.60
CA ASP A 907 31.04 -20.06 -20.14
C ASP A 907 31.31 -18.57 -20.43
N LEU A 908 31.50 -17.79 -19.37
CA LEU A 908 31.67 -16.34 -19.47
C LEU A 908 33.06 -15.94 -19.99
N ASP A 909 34.08 -16.79 -19.85
CA ASP A 909 35.43 -16.49 -20.34
C ASP A 909 35.56 -16.76 -21.83
N GLN A 910 34.86 -17.78 -22.33
CA GLN A 910 34.88 -18.17 -23.74
C GLN A 910 33.70 -17.61 -24.54
N ASP A 911 32.75 -16.94 -23.89
CA ASP A 911 31.51 -16.43 -24.48
C ASP A 911 30.79 -17.50 -25.34
N ARG A 912 30.60 -18.70 -24.75
CA ARG A 912 30.04 -19.85 -25.48
C ARG A 912 29.22 -20.78 -24.57
N TRP A 913 28.11 -21.29 -25.10
CA TRP A 913 27.33 -22.36 -24.47
C TRP A 913 28.13 -23.67 -24.48
N LYS A 914 28.08 -24.43 -23.39
CA LYS A 914 28.98 -25.57 -23.15
C LYS A 914 28.28 -26.89 -22.97
N SER A 915 27.52 -27.07 -21.90
CA SER A 915 26.98 -28.39 -21.55
C SER A 915 25.56 -28.27 -21.05
N TYR A 916 24.75 -29.26 -21.39
CA TYR A 916 23.54 -29.62 -20.69
C TYR A 916 23.89 -30.33 -19.38
N HIS A 917 22.95 -30.35 -18.44
CA HIS A 917 23.09 -30.95 -17.13
C HIS A 917 21.76 -31.57 -16.72
N SER A 918 21.84 -32.73 -16.07
CA SER A 918 20.69 -33.52 -15.60
C SER A 918 20.07 -33.00 -14.30
N PHE A 919 20.72 -32.07 -13.62
CA PHE A 919 20.17 -31.46 -12.42
C PHE A 919 19.24 -30.29 -12.78
N THR A 920 18.27 -30.03 -11.91
CA THR A 920 17.34 -28.92 -11.99
C THR A 920 17.15 -28.34 -10.60
N GLY A 921 17.22 -27.02 -10.46
CA GLY A 921 17.00 -26.33 -9.20
C GLY A 921 15.72 -25.49 -9.25
N LEU A 922 15.09 -25.26 -8.10
CA LEU A 922 13.97 -24.32 -7.97
C LEU A 922 14.43 -22.87 -7.75
N TYR A 923 15.67 -22.69 -7.31
CA TYR A 923 16.31 -21.39 -7.19
C TYR A 923 17.83 -21.59 -7.18
N TYR A 924 18.56 -20.70 -7.84
CA TYR A 924 20.02 -20.70 -7.88
C TYR A 924 20.59 -19.49 -7.16
N PHE A 925 21.62 -19.72 -6.35
CA PHE A 925 22.35 -18.68 -5.66
C PHE A 925 23.81 -19.08 -5.48
N ASP A 926 24.69 -18.10 -5.42
CA ASP A 926 26.09 -18.31 -5.14
C ASP A 926 26.43 -17.97 -3.69
N MET A 927 27.21 -18.85 -3.07
CA MET A 927 27.74 -18.69 -1.72
C MET A 927 29.01 -19.53 -1.61
N ASN A 928 29.97 -19.13 -0.77
CA ASN A 928 31.26 -19.83 -0.60
C ASN A 928 32.02 -20.08 -1.92
N ASN A 929 31.87 -19.16 -2.88
CA ASN A 929 32.47 -19.24 -4.22
C ASN A 929 31.99 -20.43 -5.07
N THR A 930 30.85 -21.05 -4.75
CA THR A 930 30.23 -22.11 -5.55
C THR A 930 28.77 -21.76 -5.88
N LEU A 931 28.23 -22.39 -6.93
CA LEU A 931 26.78 -22.41 -7.17
C LEU A 931 26.10 -23.30 -6.13
N ASN A 932 24.94 -22.88 -5.66
CA ASN A 932 24.09 -23.63 -4.76
C ASN A 932 22.65 -23.57 -5.27
N ASN A 933 21.84 -24.58 -4.94
CA ASN A 933 20.44 -24.62 -5.33
C ASN A 933 19.53 -25.23 -4.29
N ALA A 934 18.26 -24.81 -4.32
CA ALA A 934 17.19 -25.56 -3.67
C ALA A 934 16.77 -26.74 -4.56
N GLY A 935 16.56 -27.92 -3.97
CA GLY A 935 16.05 -29.11 -4.66
C GLY A 935 14.56 -29.01 -5.05
N GLU A 936 14.05 -30.00 -5.79
CA GLU A 936 12.71 -29.92 -6.41
C GLU A 936 11.55 -30.23 -5.45
N THR A 937 11.62 -31.22 -4.56
CA THR A 937 10.54 -31.46 -3.57
C THR A 937 11.00 -32.25 -2.36
N GLY A 938 10.88 -31.67 -1.16
CA GLY A 938 11.29 -32.35 0.09
C GLY A 938 12.79 -32.58 0.22
N ASP A 939 13.58 -31.83 -0.54
CA ASP A 939 15.02 -31.99 -0.66
C ASP A 939 15.77 -30.82 -0.01
N ASP A 940 16.98 -31.13 0.46
CA ASP A 940 17.92 -30.20 1.07
C ASP A 940 18.38 -29.09 0.11
N VAL A 941 19.15 -28.15 0.64
CA VAL A 941 19.95 -27.21 -0.17
C VAL A 941 21.22 -27.94 -0.62
N TYR A 942 21.56 -27.84 -1.90
CA TYR A 942 22.74 -28.51 -2.45
C TYR A 942 23.83 -27.52 -2.85
N ALA A 943 25.07 -27.80 -2.43
CA ALA A 943 26.26 -27.15 -2.96
C ALA A 943 26.79 -27.91 -4.17
N HIS A 944 27.06 -27.18 -5.24
CA HIS A 944 27.74 -27.70 -6.41
C HIS A 944 29.24 -27.77 -6.13
N ASN A 945 29.93 -28.66 -6.84
CA ASN A 945 31.38 -28.78 -6.76
C ASN A 945 31.91 -29.20 -5.38
N ASP A 946 31.09 -29.88 -4.58
CA ASP A 946 31.40 -30.21 -3.18
C ASP A 946 31.42 -31.73 -2.87
N ASP A 947 30.92 -32.58 -3.78
CA ASP A 947 31.07 -34.03 -3.66
C ASP A 947 32.32 -34.53 -4.42
N THR A 948 32.96 -35.55 -3.83
CA THR A 948 34.03 -36.34 -4.43
C THR A 948 33.58 -37.26 -5.56
N ASN A 949 32.29 -37.64 -5.60
CA ASN A 949 31.70 -38.43 -6.68
C ASN A 949 31.29 -37.51 -7.85
N TYR A 950 31.71 -37.86 -9.06
CA TYR A 950 31.40 -37.07 -10.26
C TYR A 950 30.04 -37.46 -10.85
N CYS A 951 29.37 -36.50 -11.48
CA CYS A 951 28.03 -36.63 -12.07
C CYS A 951 26.96 -37.16 -11.09
N THR A 952 27.18 -37.02 -9.79
CA THR A 952 26.21 -37.33 -8.75
C THR A 952 25.42 -36.08 -8.42
N PHE A 953 24.17 -36.02 -8.85
CA PHE A 953 23.27 -34.91 -8.57
C PHE A 953 22.12 -35.41 -7.71
N PHE A 954 21.80 -34.70 -6.63
CA PHE A 954 20.77 -35.12 -5.66
C PHE A 954 20.97 -36.57 -5.16
N GLY A 955 22.24 -37.00 -5.00
CA GLY A 955 22.59 -38.36 -4.59
C GLY A 955 22.44 -39.45 -5.67
N VAL A 956 22.06 -39.09 -6.91
CA VAL A 956 21.90 -40.02 -8.03
C VAL A 956 23.00 -39.81 -9.07
N GLU A 957 23.73 -40.86 -9.37
CA GLU A 957 24.74 -40.87 -10.44
C GLU A 957 24.07 -40.78 -11.82
N LYS A 958 24.59 -39.91 -12.69
CA LYS A 958 24.07 -39.65 -14.03
C LYS A 958 25.14 -39.89 -15.10
N ASP A 959 24.68 -40.33 -16.27
CA ASP A 959 25.56 -40.62 -17.39
C ASP A 959 26.09 -39.35 -18.06
N ILE A 960 27.28 -39.44 -18.66
CA ILE A 960 27.84 -38.42 -19.55
C ILE A 960 27.44 -38.78 -20.97
N VAL A 961 26.90 -37.82 -21.71
CA VAL A 961 26.48 -38.03 -23.11
C VAL A 961 27.11 -36.95 -24.00
N LEU A 962 27.67 -37.37 -25.12
CA LEU A 962 28.34 -36.50 -26.09
C LEU A 962 27.90 -36.86 -27.52
N ASP A 963 27.38 -35.88 -28.27
CA ASP A 963 27.09 -36.03 -29.69
C ASP A 963 28.03 -35.16 -30.54
N ILE A 964 28.74 -35.81 -31.44
CA ILE A 964 29.73 -35.20 -32.34
C ILE A 964 29.48 -35.64 -33.79
N SER A 965 29.70 -34.73 -34.73
CA SER A 965 29.46 -34.98 -36.17
C SER A 965 30.74 -34.83 -37.01
N PHE A 966 31.24 -35.90 -37.59
CA PHE A 966 32.45 -35.89 -38.42
C PHE A 966 32.08 -35.64 -39.89
N ASN A 967 32.55 -34.51 -40.44
CA ASN A 967 32.34 -34.18 -41.85
C ASN A 967 33.55 -33.49 -42.52
N ASP A 968 34.77 -33.59 -41.99
CA ASP A 968 35.93 -32.88 -42.57
C ASP A 968 36.17 -33.29 -44.02
N ARG A 969 36.15 -32.32 -44.94
CA ARG A 969 36.14 -32.52 -46.41
C ARG A 969 34.86 -33.20 -46.93
N PRO A 970 33.71 -32.48 -46.96
CA PRO A 970 32.44 -33.01 -47.48
C PRO A 970 32.50 -33.34 -48.98
N ASP A 971 33.52 -32.87 -49.68
CA ASP A 971 33.76 -33.09 -51.11
C ASP A 971 34.25 -34.51 -51.45
N ILE A 972 34.54 -35.35 -50.45
CA ILE A 972 35.16 -36.66 -50.64
C ILE A 972 34.35 -37.75 -49.93
N LEU A 973 34.14 -38.87 -50.63
CA LEU A 973 33.57 -40.08 -50.05
C LEU A 973 34.53 -40.66 -48.99
N LYS A 974 34.03 -40.84 -47.77
CA LYS A 974 34.78 -41.39 -46.64
C LYS A 974 34.14 -42.70 -46.23
N GLU A 975 34.98 -43.69 -45.97
CA GLU A 975 34.58 -44.97 -45.41
C GLU A 975 35.18 -45.09 -44.01
N PHE A 976 34.35 -45.02 -42.99
CA PHE A 976 34.83 -45.05 -41.61
C PHE A 976 35.24 -46.47 -41.21
N SER A 977 36.46 -46.63 -40.67
CA SER A 977 37.05 -47.94 -40.38
C SER A 977 37.03 -48.31 -38.89
N ALA A 978 37.34 -47.38 -38.00
CA ALA A 978 37.37 -47.65 -36.55
C ALA A 978 37.22 -46.38 -35.70
N LEU A 979 36.79 -46.60 -34.45
CA LEU A 979 36.73 -45.60 -33.40
C LEU A 979 37.78 -45.92 -32.32
N GLN A 980 38.49 -44.90 -31.89
CA GLN A 980 39.37 -44.95 -30.73
C GLN A 980 38.99 -43.84 -29.74
N LEU A 981 38.78 -44.22 -28.49
CA LEU A 981 38.47 -43.33 -27.38
C LEU A 981 39.64 -43.35 -26.40
N LYS A 982 40.00 -42.20 -25.83
CA LYS A 982 41.00 -42.11 -24.77
C LYS A 982 40.37 -41.61 -23.47
N THR A 983 40.54 -42.32 -22.35
CA THR A 983 39.95 -42.00 -21.04
C THR A 983 41.00 -41.74 -19.95
N SER A 984 40.64 -41.10 -18.83
CA SER A 984 41.53 -40.87 -17.67
C SER A 984 41.54 -41.95 -16.63
N THR A 985 40.46 -42.72 -16.58
CA THR A 985 40.38 -43.93 -15.79
C THR A 985 40.76 -45.10 -16.68
N ASP A 986 41.50 -46.04 -16.09
CA ASP A 986 41.70 -47.32 -16.72
C ASP A 986 40.33 -48.00 -16.81
N LEU A 987 39.80 -48.17 -18.02
CA LEU A 987 38.54 -48.91 -18.26
C LEU A 987 38.71 -50.42 -18.00
N TYR A 988 39.93 -50.81 -17.63
CA TYR A 988 40.33 -52.15 -17.27
C TYR A 988 39.88 -52.48 -15.85
N ASN A 989 39.01 -53.50 -15.71
CA ASN A 989 38.64 -54.00 -14.41
C ASN A 989 39.73 -54.95 -13.86
N TRP A 990 40.78 -54.37 -13.24
CA TRP A 990 41.90 -55.13 -12.68
C TRP A 990 41.49 -56.10 -11.54
N SER A 991 40.29 -55.94 -10.97
CA SER A 991 39.82 -56.77 -9.85
C SER A 991 39.34 -58.17 -10.25
N SER A 992 39.14 -58.43 -11.55
CA SER A 992 38.53 -59.68 -12.04
C SER A 992 39.49 -60.70 -12.67
N GLY A 993 40.76 -60.34 -12.90
CA GLY A 993 41.76 -61.25 -13.51
C GLY A 993 41.44 -61.71 -14.94
N ASN A 994 40.38 -61.18 -15.55
CA ASN A 994 39.99 -61.36 -16.95
C ASN A 994 40.15 -60.04 -17.70
N ASN A 995 40.59 -60.09 -18.95
CA ASN A 995 40.82 -58.94 -19.84
C ASN A 995 39.52 -58.22 -20.27
N ASN A 996 38.53 -58.08 -19.39
CA ASN A 996 37.23 -57.49 -19.72
C ASN A 996 37.15 -56.03 -19.26
N VAL A 997 36.63 -55.20 -20.15
CA VAL A 997 36.12 -53.85 -19.87
C VAL A 997 35.06 -53.94 -18.76
N ASP A 998 35.02 -52.96 -17.86
CA ASP A 998 33.94 -52.85 -16.87
C ASP A 998 32.56 -52.94 -17.57
N THR A 999 31.73 -53.87 -17.12
CA THR A 999 30.47 -54.21 -17.80
C THR A 999 29.54 -53.00 -17.70
N ASP A 1000 29.26 -52.35 -18.83
CA ASP A 1000 28.42 -51.15 -19.00
C ASP A 1000 29.11 -49.77 -18.87
N ALA A 1001 30.46 -49.69 -18.89
CA ALA A 1001 31.14 -48.39 -18.74
C ALA A 1001 31.00 -47.42 -19.93
N ILE A 1002 30.90 -47.93 -21.16
CA ILE A 1002 30.81 -47.13 -22.39
C ILE A 1002 29.83 -47.78 -23.37
N SER A 1003 28.99 -46.97 -24.00
CA SER A 1003 28.25 -47.32 -25.22
C SER A 1003 28.38 -46.20 -26.24
N VAL A 1004 28.43 -46.56 -27.53
CA VAL A 1004 28.49 -45.60 -28.64
C VAL A 1004 27.45 -45.99 -29.66
N SER A 1005 26.52 -45.09 -29.93
CA SER A 1005 25.61 -45.22 -31.08
C SER A 1005 26.10 -44.31 -32.20
N ILE A 1006 25.93 -44.79 -33.42
CA ILE A 1006 26.52 -44.22 -34.63
C ILE A 1006 25.42 -44.13 -35.65
N SER A 1007 25.33 -43.01 -36.35
CA SER A 1007 24.38 -42.83 -37.45
C SER A 1007 24.95 -41.96 -38.55
N ASN A 1008 24.44 -42.07 -39.78
CA ASN A 1008 24.72 -41.09 -40.83
C ASN A 1008 23.45 -40.42 -41.36
N VAL A 1009 23.66 -39.48 -42.27
CA VAL A 1009 22.59 -38.72 -42.96
C VAL A 1009 21.66 -39.61 -43.80
N ASP A 1010 22.13 -40.78 -44.22
CA ASP A 1010 21.37 -41.73 -45.04
C ASP A 1010 20.57 -42.76 -44.21
N GLY A 1011 20.61 -42.65 -42.88
CA GLY A 1011 19.83 -43.48 -41.96
C GLY A 1011 20.47 -44.83 -41.61
N GLN A 1012 21.72 -45.07 -42.01
CA GLN A 1012 22.51 -46.22 -41.53
C GLN A 1012 22.86 -45.98 -40.07
N ALA A 1013 22.67 -46.98 -39.23
CA ALA A 1013 22.97 -46.92 -37.79
C ALA A 1013 23.84 -48.09 -37.34
N SER A 1014 24.68 -47.90 -36.34
CA SER A 1014 25.51 -48.94 -35.73
C SER A 1014 25.66 -48.67 -34.24
N ASP A 1015 25.65 -49.72 -33.41
CA ASP A 1015 25.81 -49.60 -31.96
C ASP A 1015 27.04 -50.39 -31.53
N LEU A 1016 27.92 -49.75 -30.76
CA LEU A 1016 29.06 -50.35 -30.07
C LEU A 1016 28.73 -50.41 -28.59
N VAL A 1017 28.78 -51.59 -28.00
CA VAL A 1017 28.65 -51.79 -26.55
C VAL A 1017 30.00 -52.11 -25.93
N TYR A 1018 30.08 -52.11 -24.60
CA TYR A 1018 31.36 -52.29 -23.89
C TYR A 1018 32.14 -53.56 -24.32
N SER A 1019 31.47 -54.64 -24.73
CA SER A 1019 32.12 -55.89 -25.16
C SER A 1019 32.85 -55.79 -26.49
N ASP A 1020 32.59 -54.73 -27.25
CA ASP A 1020 33.12 -54.53 -28.59
C ASP A 1020 34.44 -53.75 -28.60
N PHE A 1021 34.78 -53.14 -27.46
CA PHE A 1021 35.99 -52.36 -27.29
C PHE A 1021 37.15 -53.24 -26.80
N GLU A 1022 38.24 -53.24 -27.56
CA GLU A 1022 39.54 -53.68 -27.09
C GLU A 1022 40.19 -52.54 -26.30
N VAL A 1023 40.44 -52.76 -25.01
CA VAL A 1023 41.01 -51.75 -24.11
C VAL A 1023 42.49 -52.04 -23.86
N SER A 1024 43.31 -51.00 -23.97
CA SER A 1024 44.74 -50.99 -23.62
C SER A 1024 45.03 -49.69 -22.90
N GLU A 1025 45.51 -49.75 -21.65
CA GLU A 1025 45.87 -48.61 -20.77
C GLU A 1025 45.39 -47.23 -21.26
N TYR A 1026 44.25 -46.77 -20.75
CA TYR A 1026 43.63 -45.46 -21.06
C TYR A 1026 43.08 -45.30 -22.49
N LEU A 1027 43.11 -46.33 -23.34
CA LEU A 1027 42.56 -46.32 -24.70
C LEU A 1027 41.55 -47.45 -24.88
N ALA A 1028 40.41 -47.14 -25.49
CA ALA A 1028 39.42 -48.11 -25.96
C ALA A 1028 39.33 -48.02 -27.47
N TYR A 1029 39.47 -49.16 -28.16
CA TYR A 1029 39.43 -49.25 -29.61
C TYR A 1029 38.32 -50.21 -30.04
N ALA A 1030 37.48 -49.80 -30.97
CA ALA A 1030 36.47 -50.68 -31.57
C ALA A 1030 36.40 -50.42 -33.09
N PRO A 1031 36.39 -51.48 -33.93
CA PRO A 1031 36.02 -51.32 -35.34
C PRO A 1031 34.55 -50.91 -35.45
N PHE A 1032 34.19 -50.14 -36.47
CA PHE A 1032 32.77 -49.88 -36.73
C PHE A 1032 32.07 -51.17 -37.17
N PHE A 1033 30.97 -51.55 -36.50
CA PHE A 1033 30.13 -52.62 -37.02
C PHE A 1033 29.27 -52.10 -38.16
N LYS A 1034 28.97 -53.00 -39.10
CA LYS A 1034 28.04 -52.77 -40.20
C LYS A 1034 26.64 -52.40 -39.66
N ASP A 1035 25.81 -51.81 -40.53
CA ASP A 1035 24.44 -51.38 -40.22
C ASP A 1035 23.69 -52.32 -39.25
N THR A 1036 22.95 -51.81 -38.28
CA THR A 1036 22.05 -52.57 -37.38
C THR A 1036 21.07 -53.51 -38.12
N THR A 1037 20.88 -53.30 -39.42
CA THR A 1037 20.12 -54.20 -40.31
C THR A 1037 20.94 -55.31 -40.97
N SER A 1038 22.28 -55.25 -40.89
CA SER A 1038 23.24 -56.17 -41.48
C SER A 1038 23.61 -57.34 -40.56
N SER A 1039 24.17 -58.39 -41.17
CA SER A 1039 24.34 -59.72 -40.58
C SER A 1039 25.38 -59.86 -39.47
N ASP A 1040 26.18 -58.85 -39.16
CA ASP A 1040 27.32 -58.98 -38.21
C ASP A 1040 27.11 -58.33 -36.82
N GLY A 1041 26.01 -57.58 -36.59
CA GLY A 1041 25.90 -56.68 -35.42
C GLY A 1041 25.01 -57.10 -34.22
N LYS A 1042 24.43 -58.31 -34.16
CA LYS A 1042 23.47 -58.65 -33.06
C LYS A 1042 24.00 -59.64 -32.02
N SER A 1043 23.72 -59.37 -30.75
CA SER A 1043 23.63 -60.39 -29.69
C SER A 1043 22.43 -61.30 -29.99
N ALA A 1044 22.68 -62.57 -30.30
CA ALA A 1044 21.63 -63.51 -30.66
C ALA A 1044 21.13 -64.27 -29.42
N PRO A 1045 19.82 -64.23 -29.08
CA PRO A 1045 19.28 -64.97 -27.95
C PRO A 1045 19.50 -66.48 -28.14
N ALA A 1046 19.56 -67.23 -27.03
CA ALA A 1046 19.67 -68.69 -27.10
C ALA A 1046 18.49 -69.27 -27.89
N TRP A 1047 18.74 -70.29 -28.71
CA TRP A 1047 17.66 -70.99 -29.42
C TRP A 1047 16.73 -71.69 -28.43
N VAL A 1048 15.43 -71.63 -28.68
CA VAL A 1048 14.40 -72.22 -27.81
C VAL A 1048 13.48 -73.12 -28.64
N THR A 1049 13.13 -74.29 -28.10
CA THR A 1049 12.19 -75.23 -28.74
C THR A 1049 10.75 -74.70 -28.73
N SER A 1050 9.91 -75.17 -29.64
CA SER A 1050 8.48 -74.81 -29.78
C SER A 1050 8.22 -73.31 -29.98
N THR A 1051 9.22 -72.55 -30.43
CA THR A 1051 9.14 -71.11 -30.67
C THR A 1051 8.98 -70.86 -32.17
N ALA A 1052 8.07 -69.97 -32.55
CA ALA A 1052 7.91 -69.56 -33.93
C ALA A 1052 9.04 -68.60 -34.32
N TYR A 1053 9.88 -69.00 -35.27
CA TYR A 1053 10.93 -68.17 -35.84
C TYR A 1053 10.55 -67.77 -37.27
N VAL A 1054 10.75 -66.50 -37.60
CA VAL A 1054 10.59 -65.97 -38.95
C VAL A 1054 11.93 -65.95 -39.68
N ILE A 1055 11.89 -65.88 -41.02
CA ILE A 1055 13.10 -65.74 -41.84
C ILE A 1055 13.88 -64.50 -41.37
N GLY A 1056 15.19 -64.66 -41.15
CA GLY A 1056 16.08 -63.61 -40.67
C GLY A 1056 16.26 -63.55 -39.15
N ASN A 1057 15.52 -64.34 -38.35
CA ASN A 1057 15.83 -64.44 -36.92
C ASN A 1057 17.20 -65.07 -36.69
N ILE A 1058 17.98 -64.52 -35.75
CA ILE A 1058 19.31 -65.01 -35.39
C ILE A 1058 19.25 -65.56 -33.97
N VAL A 1059 19.83 -66.75 -33.76
CA VAL A 1059 19.87 -67.45 -32.47
C VAL A 1059 21.27 -67.98 -32.19
N THR A 1060 21.56 -68.23 -30.92
CA THR A 1060 22.78 -68.91 -30.48
C THR A 1060 22.46 -70.32 -29.99
N GLU A 1061 23.12 -71.33 -30.53
CA GLU A 1061 23.07 -72.70 -30.03
C GLU A 1061 24.51 -73.17 -29.80
N SER A 1062 24.81 -73.66 -28.59
CA SER A 1062 26.17 -74.08 -28.21
C SER A 1062 27.25 -73.04 -28.56
N ALA A 1063 27.00 -71.77 -28.20
CA ALA A 1063 27.85 -70.59 -28.47
C ALA A 1063 28.07 -70.24 -29.95
N THR A 1064 27.39 -70.91 -30.88
CA THR A 1064 27.50 -70.67 -32.33
C THR A 1064 26.24 -69.97 -32.84
N LYS A 1065 26.40 -68.93 -33.68
CA LYS A 1065 25.28 -68.14 -34.22
C LYS A 1065 24.73 -68.70 -35.52
N TYR A 1066 23.41 -68.73 -35.65
CA TYR A 1066 22.69 -69.21 -36.83
C TYR A 1066 21.56 -68.27 -37.21
N ILE A 1067 21.29 -68.15 -38.51
CA ILE A 1067 20.16 -67.37 -39.06
C ILE A 1067 19.09 -68.28 -39.64
N CYS A 1068 17.83 -67.96 -39.36
CA CYS A 1068 16.67 -68.68 -39.86
C CYS A 1068 16.46 -68.38 -41.35
N LEU A 1069 16.54 -69.39 -42.21
CA LEU A 1069 16.33 -69.26 -43.66
C LEU A 1069 14.88 -69.51 -44.07
N LEU A 1070 14.12 -70.22 -43.24
CA LEU A 1070 12.74 -70.60 -43.53
C LEU A 1070 11.90 -70.41 -42.27
N ALA A 1071 10.84 -69.59 -42.34
CA ALA A 1071 9.96 -69.39 -41.20
C ALA A 1071 9.34 -70.73 -40.74
N HIS A 1072 9.47 -71.05 -39.45
CA HIS A 1072 8.99 -72.31 -38.88
C HIS A 1072 8.80 -72.20 -37.37
N THR A 1073 7.98 -73.08 -36.80
CA THR A 1073 8.00 -73.35 -35.36
C THR A 1073 9.10 -74.37 -35.07
N SER A 1074 10.00 -74.05 -34.14
CA SER A 1074 11.20 -74.83 -33.84
C SER A 1074 10.87 -76.18 -33.19
N GLY A 1075 11.54 -77.23 -33.66
CA GLY A 1075 11.47 -78.60 -33.14
C GLY A 1075 12.65 -78.88 -32.22
N THR A 1076 13.65 -79.63 -32.71
CA THR A 1076 14.99 -79.73 -32.09
C THR A 1076 16.00 -79.07 -33.02
N PHE A 1077 16.96 -78.32 -32.46
CA PHE A 1077 17.89 -77.53 -33.24
C PHE A 1077 18.61 -78.34 -34.32
N VAL A 1078 19.08 -79.55 -33.98
CA VAL A 1078 19.75 -80.47 -34.92
C VAL A 1078 18.86 -80.86 -36.09
N THR A 1079 17.56 -81.07 -35.86
CA THR A 1079 16.61 -81.43 -36.92
C THR A 1079 16.29 -80.24 -37.81
N ASP A 1080 16.15 -79.04 -37.22
CA ASP A 1080 15.89 -77.82 -37.99
C ASP A 1080 17.12 -77.36 -38.78
N LEU A 1081 18.33 -77.56 -38.25
CA LEU A 1081 19.60 -77.33 -38.93
C LEU A 1081 19.80 -78.30 -40.11
N ALA A 1082 19.53 -79.60 -39.92
CA ALA A 1082 19.62 -80.59 -40.99
C ALA A 1082 18.55 -80.44 -42.08
N ALA A 1083 17.48 -79.68 -41.79
CA ALA A 1083 16.43 -79.33 -42.74
C ALA A 1083 16.66 -77.97 -43.43
N ASP A 1084 17.87 -77.43 -43.34
CA ASP A 1084 18.29 -76.13 -43.90
C ASP A 1084 17.43 -74.94 -43.44
N LYS A 1085 16.73 -75.06 -42.31
CA LYS A 1085 15.94 -73.96 -41.73
C LYS A 1085 16.81 -72.96 -40.98
N TRP A 1086 17.98 -73.41 -40.53
CA TRP A 1086 19.02 -72.60 -39.92
C TRP A 1086 20.29 -72.76 -40.75
N VAL A 1087 21.05 -71.69 -40.91
CA VAL A 1087 22.40 -71.76 -41.48
C VAL A 1087 23.37 -71.08 -40.54
N LEU A 1088 24.59 -71.60 -40.50
CA LEU A 1088 25.68 -71.00 -39.75
C LEU A 1088 25.87 -69.58 -40.29
N LEU A 1089 25.77 -68.58 -39.42
CA LEU A 1089 25.78 -67.18 -39.83
C LEU A 1089 27.05 -66.83 -40.64
N SER A 1090 28.20 -67.41 -40.30
CA SER A 1090 29.47 -67.21 -41.02
C SER A 1090 29.53 -67.83 -42.43
N THR A 1091 28.54 -68.63 -42.82
CA THR A 1091 28.43 -69.23 -44.17
C THR A 1091 27.30 -68.63 -45.01
N TYR A 1092 26.51 -67.71 -44.45
CA TYR A 1092 25.50 -66.97 -45.21
C TYR A 1092 26.18 -65.86 -46.00
N ASP A 1093 26.70 -66.24 -47.16
CA ASP A 1093 27.48 -65.36 -48.02
C ASP A 1093 26.54 -64.65 -49.03
N ARG A 1094 26.32 -63.36 -48.83
CA ARG A 1094 25.95 -62.44 -49.93
C ARG A 1094 26.65 -61.09 -49.78
N LEU A 1095 27.60 -60.90 -50.71
CA LEU A 1095 27.85 -59.71 -51.52
C LEU A 1095 28.44 -58.48 -50.81
N ASN A 1096 29.69 -58.20 -51.19
CA ASN A 1096 30.41 -56.93 -51.17
C ASN A 1096 30.38 -56.13 -49.86
N GLY A 1097 31.54 -56.02 -49.23
CA GLY A 1097 31.80 -55.10 -48.13
C GLY A 1097 31.80 -53.62 -48.55
N GLU A 1098 30.68 -53.10 -49.04
CA GLU A 1098 30.51 -51.67 -49.38
C GLU A 1098 29.36 -50.97 -48.63
N ASP A 1099 28.67 -51.62 -47.69
CA ASP A 1099 27.75 -50.92 -46.78
C ASP A 1099 28.51 -50.35 -45.57
N LEU A 1100 29.60 -49.63 -45.86
CA LEU A 1100 30.29 -48.80 -44.88
C LEU A 1100 29.51 -47.50 -44.73
N VAL A 1101 29.49 -46.96 -43.52
CA VAL A 1101 28.83 -45.70 -43.22
C VAL A 1101 29.48 -44.63 -44.11
N SER A 1102 28.78 -44.17 -45.14
CA SER A 1102 29.28 -43.12 -46.04
C SER A 1102 28.55 -41.80 -45.76
N GLY A 1103 29.20 -40.67 -46.03
CA GLY A 1103 28.66 -39.33 -45.74
C GLY A 1103 29.03 -38.78 -44.37
N ALA A 1104 28.29 -37.78 -43.89
CA ALA A 1104 28.55 -37.16 -42.58
C ALA A 1104 28.14 -38.13 -41.45
N LEU A 1105 29.11 -38.48 -40.59
CA LEU A 1105 28.92 -39.40 -39.48
C LEU A 1105 28.52 -38.65 -38.22
N ARG A 1106 27.47 -39.09 -37.55
CA ARG A 1106 27.12 -38.67 -36.20
C ARG A 1106 27.45 -39.79 -35.22
N LEU A 1107 28.15 -39.42 -34.16
CA LEU A 1107 28.52 -40.31 -33.07
C LEU A 1107 27.89 -39.77 -31.79
N SER A 1108 27.11 -40.59 -31.12
CA SER A 1108 26.60 -40.35 -29.77
C SER A 1108 27.29 -41.32 -28.82
N ILE A 1109 28.07 -40.78 -27.89
CA ILE A 1109 28.90 -41.52 -26.94
C ILE A 1109 28.29 -41.33 -25.56
N THR A 1110 27.93 -42.43 -24.90
CA THR A 1110 27.47 -42.47 -23.52
C THR A 1110 28.51 -43.14 -22.64
N ILE A 1111 28.89 -42.48 -21.55
CA ILE A 1111 29.87 -42.96 -20.58
C ILE A 1111 29.21 -42.98 -19.21
N LYS A 1112 29.25 -44.13 -18.54
CA LYS A 1112 28.87 -44.22 -17.13
C LYS A 1112 30.06 -43.84 -16.26
N PRO A 1113 29.92 -42.84 -15.36
CA PRO A 1113 30.91 -42.64 -14.32
C PRO A 1113 30.96 -43.91 -13.45
N SER A 1114 32.14 -44.34 -13.01
CA SER A 1114 32.30 -45.50 -12.13
C SER A 1114 33.08 -45.08 -10.88
N GLY A 1115 32.46 -44.26 -10.03
CA GLY A 1115 33.00 -43.88 -8.71
C GLY A 1115 34.39 -43.21 -8.69
N SER A 1116 34.91 -42.79 -9.85
CA SER A 1116 36.21 -42.14 -10.06
C SER A 1116 36.08 -41.19 -11.26
N PRO A 1117 36.93 -40.15 -11.40
CA PRO A 1117 36.78 -39.17 -12.47
C PRO A 1117 36.95 -39.83 -13.84
N SER A 1118 35.85 -40.20 -14.48
CA SER A 1118 35.80 -40.62 -15.87
C SER A 1118 35.95 -39.39 -16.75
N ARG A 1119 37.20 -39.05 -17.12
CA ARG A 1119 37.48 -38.01 -18.11
C ARG A 1119 37.66 -38.68 -19.47
N LEU A 1120 37.11 -38.06 -20.51
CA LEU A 1120 37.35 -38.44 -21.90
C LEU A 1120 38.32 -37.41 -22.50
N TYR A 1121 39.48 -37.84 -22.96
CA TYR A 1121 40.50 -36.96 -23.54
C TYR A 1121 40.24 -36.64 -25.01
N PHE A 1122 39.93 -37.64 -25.83
CA PHE A 1122 39.55 -37.40 -27.23
C PHE A 1122 38.84 -38.63 -27.82
N ALA A 1123 38.06 -38.37 -28.87
CA ALA A 1123 37.55 -39.37 -29.79
C ALA A 1123 38.31 -39.23 -31.13
N LYS A 1124 38.92 -40.31 -31.58
CA LYS A 1124 39.65 -40.41 -32.84
C LYS A 1124 38.94 -41.38 -33.76
N VAL A 1125 38.70 -40.96 -35.00
CA VAL A 1125 38.01 -41.77 -36.01
C VAL A 1125 38.95 -42.04 -37.17
N GLY A 1126 39.17 -43.31 -37.45
CA GLY A 1126 39.88 -43.77 -38.64
C GLY A 1126 38.93 -43.86 -39.83
N PHE A 1127 39.38 -43.47 -41.01
CA PHE A 1127 38.66 -43.68 -42.26
C PHE A 1127 39.61 -44.03 -43.41
N GLU A 1128 39.12 -44.86 -44.32
CA GLU A 1128 39.74 -45.12 -45.60
C GLU A 1128 39.11 -44.21 -46.65
N ILE A 1129 39.95 -43.73 -47.58
CA ILE A 1129 39.46 -42.99 -48.74
C ILE A 1129 39.31 -44.05 -49.81
N SER A 1130 38.07 -44.40 -50.12
CA SER A 1130 37.79 -45.24 -51.27
C SER A 1130 38.24 -44.50 -52.53
N GLN A 1131 39.18 -45.09 -53.27
CA GLN A 1131 39.51 -44.64 -54.62
C GLN A 1131 38.40 -45.08 -55.58
N GLY A 1132 37.22 -44.49 -55.43
CA GLY A 1132 36.16 -44.53 -56.42
C GLY A 1132 36.51 -43.58 -57.56
N HIS A 1133 36.69 -44.13 -58.77
CA HIS A 1133 36.99 -43.39 -59.98
C HIS A 1133 36.03 -42.20 -60.20
N LEU A 1134 36.58 -40.99 -60.31
CA LEU A 1134 35.92 -39.88 -61.00
C LEU A 1134 35.50 -40.34 -62.40
N LEU A 1135 34.19 -40.38 -62.65
CA LEU A 1135 33.59 -40.27 -63.97
C LEU A 1135 32.56 -39.15 -63.95
#